data_AF-A0A2K9NKQ6-F1
#
_entry.id   AF-A0A2K9NKQ6-F1
#
_cell.length_a   1.000
_cell.length_b   1.000
_cell.length_c   1.000
_cell.angle_alpha   90.00
_cell.angle_beta   90.00
_cell.angle_gamma   90.00
#
_symmetry.space_group_name_H-M   'P 1'
#
loop_
_entity.id
_entity.type
_entity.pdbx_description
1 polymer ?
#
loop_
_entity_poly.entity_id
_entity_poly.type
_entity_poly.pdbx_seq_one_letter_code
_entity_poly.pdbx_strand_id
1 'polypeptide(L)'
;MSVYRSTDAVNFTLEKAEAFKPPQGLLRDPSIIRHKDGWYYVTYTTDWNNDLIGFARSKDLKEWTFLGNHKISIPGTTNSWAPEWFVDADGSVHIILAVSTNGPNGQFKTYRLTATDDSLSNWTAPSVLHGLGPNHIDAKIIQEAGRYYAFIKNETTKFIELATAPKLDGPWVFTRTGDWAGWGTLVEGPAVVKRPDGGWRIYFDQYVEKRYWYSDSIGPGFTGQWAPKVELPGGLSGKVRHFTVLKDEPPAKKPVVAPLATPVTWDRYSLKVGGERIFSWGGEMHPFRLPSPDLWRDVFQKMKASGYNTVAIYFGWGYHSPKPGVYDFTGVRDMDRVLTMAKEAGLYVIVRPGPYMNAEVTRGGFPSWLVKQQAKARTDHPEYLAAADEWLTAINGILKKHQITDGGGTVIAYQIENELDVTQPTQQRYMQHLYDKARADGITVPIFHNDKGRNGNWVPKGSNVPGTVEGPNDLYAFDGYPGGSCDVDATVGKPNLAPDWGMYGPGGAFGGASASPNTPGFAAEYGGGWFDYWGSNGAYGCNAQRLGSGYQRVFYGTNIANGLTIQSFYMTYGGTSWGWMPAPVVYTSYDYGSAIDEARGLREKARGIKLMGHFLQTVKDLTQMDRATGLVPSSPNVRLYHNVNPETGTRLLVATHAPNNAQTDDVFSFKAALPDGEYSIPQAGTLRLKGHDAKLWLAGYNLERQRLVYSTSELFTHLRQGAGDLALFYGRQGEDGEMVLRYSSAPNVTVLDGKVESVFDAAKGDLRLNFSHQGLARVRISGGGKPDLTLLIADLPTAETFWRQETKDGVLLQRGPTLVRTAQVKGKTLDLTGDTESDSPLEVWAPTGVTSVRWNSASVPVEKGVGGSLIAKRDLSGPVAVTLPDLVKASWRFQAGSPEAAKDFDDSTWAVAKPGRTASFVKPPGGQPLLNMDDYNFHHGDVWYRGRYTAQPGVSKLELHYGAGGAGMVQVWLDGRYIGQHVLPTGLPRPPGQGLATFTIPEDLQAPGERVLSVMVRNNSHHWDLDVDDLHKEARGLISASLSTPTGKSFAVPIAWKIQGNLGGEDIADPVRGVFNNGGQYGERNGWHLPGFDDKGWTTASVPANAAQPGTVWYRTEFTLDLPKGQDSAVGLSFGDATVPRSIGSYRVLIFLNGWNMGQFIADVGPQRTFVLPTGILNPNGKNTLALAVTSDGKPGDTLEAVRLVSLRNARSSLSVSSVPAPKYREIVK
;
A
#
# COMPACT_ATOMS: atom_id res chain seq x y z
N MET A 1 38.84 0.03 -10.20
CA MET A 1 37.48 -0.10 -10.77
C MET A 1 36.68 1.14 -10.42
N SER A 2 36.01 1.75 -11.39
CA SER A 2 35.01 2.80 -11.17
C SER A 2 33.61 2.23 -11.47
N VAL A 3 32.58 2.73 -10.78
CA VAL A 3 31.20 2.31 -11.01
C VAL A 3 30.44 3.43 -11.71
N TYR A 4 29.66 3.05 -12.72
CA TYR A 4 28.78 3.93 -13.47
C TYR A 4 27.34 3.41 -13.40
N ARG A 5 26.37 4.30 -13.52
CA ARG A 5 24.94 3.99 -13.58
C ARG A 5 24.35 4.51 -14.89
N SER A 6 23.41 3.77 -15.47
CA SER A 6 22.70 4.16 -16.68
C SER A 6 21.26 3.66 -16.62
N THR A 7 20.33 4.42 -17.21
CA THR A 7 18.91 4.05 -17.35
C THR A 7 18.57 3.45 -18.71
N ASP A 8 19.37 3.73 -19.74
CA ASP A 8 19.18 3.29 -21.13
C ASP A 8 20.29 2.35 -21.63
N ALA A 9 21.28 2.09 -20.78
CA ALA A 9 22.48 1.34 -21.07
C ALA A 9 23.27 1.91 -22.27
N VAL A 10 23.20 3.23 -22.50
CA VAL A 10 23.99 3.98 -23.48
C VAL A 10 24.67 5.16 -22.79
N ASN A 11 23.89 5.92 -22.03
CA ASN A 11 24.34 7.11 -21.31
C ASN A 11 24.67 6.71 -19.87
N PHE A 12 25.97 6.58 -19.60
CA PHE A 12 26.50 6.18 -18.30
C PHE A 12 27.01 7.39 -17.52
N THR A 13 26.47 7.58 -16.32
CA THR A 13 26.91 8.60 -15.36
C THR A 13 27.82 7.94 -14.32
N LEU A 14 28.94 8.59 -13.99
CA LEU A 14 29.86 8.12 -12.97
C LEU A 14 29.19 8.15 -11.59
N GLU A 15 29.00 6.97 -10.98
CA GLU A 15 28.44 6.84 -9.62
C GLU A 15 29.56 6.98 -8.58
N LYS A 16 30.71 6.34 -8.83
CA LYS A 16 31.88 6.38 -7.94
C LYS A 16 33.16 6.14 -8.74
N ALA A 17 34.02 7.15 -8.80
CA ALA A 17 35.40 6.99 -9.27
C ALA A 17 36.18 6.09 -8.32
N GLU A 18 37.00 5.20 -8.88
CA GLU A 18 37.95 4.38 -8.11
C GLU A 18 37.31 3.62 -6.91
N ALA A 19 36.05 3.22 -7.06
CA ALA A 19 35.24 2.53 -6.05
C ALA A 19 35.95 1.32 -5.42
N PHE A 20 36.82 0.63 -6.17
CA PHE A 20 37.62 -0.47 -5.65
C PHE A 20 39.01 -0.50 -6.28
N LYS A 21 40.02 -0.69 -5.43
CA LYS A 21 41.41 -1.00 -5.78
C LYS A 21 41.85 -2.21 -4.94
N PRO A 22 42.38 -3.28 -5.55
CA PRO A 22 42.84 -4.44 -4.80
C PRO A 22 44.06 -4.10 -3.95
N PRO A 23 44.31 -4.81 -2.83
CA PRO A 23 45.47 -4.54 -1.99
C PRO A 23 46.82 -4.74 -2.70
N GLN A 24 46.88 -5.68 -3.65
CA GLN A 24 48.07 -6.02 -4.44
C GLN A 24 47.65 -6.44 -5.85
N GLY A 25 48.57 -6.33 -6.81
CA GLY A 25 48.34 -6.72 -8.21
C GLY A 25 47.54 -5.68 -9.01
N LEU A 26 47.11 -6.10 -10.20
CA LEU A 26 46.26 -5.30 -11.10
C LEU A 26 44.79 -5.67 -10.95
N LEU A 27 43.91 -4.76 -11.36
CA LEU A 27 42.48 -5.02 -11.54
C LEU A 27 42.17 -4.86 -13.02
N ARG A 28 42.09 -5.98 -13.72
CA ARG A 28 41.79 -6.06 -15.15
C ARG A 28 40.59 -6.98 -15.38
N ASP A 29 39.85 -6.69 -16.43
CA ASP A 29 38.68 -7.45 -16.88
C ASP A 29 37.68 -7.73 -15.73
N PRO A 30 37.16 -6.69 -15.04
CA PRO A 30 36.27 -6.89 -13.92
C PRO A 30 34.89 -7.36 -14.38
N SER A 31 34.44 -8.48 -13.81
CA SER A 31 33.07 -8.97 -13.96
C SER A 31 32.30 -8.83 -12.66
N ILE A 32 31.06 -8.32 -12.74
CA ILE A 32 30.20 -8.06 -11.59
C ILE A 32 28.88 -8.85 -11.69
N ILE A 33 28.42 -9.38 -10.55
CA ILE A 33 27.05 -9.88 -10.37
C ILE A 33 26.40 -9.28 -9.14
N ARG A 34 25.07 -9.24 -9.15
CA ARG A 34 24.26 -9.14 -7.94
C ARG A 34 23.86 -10.55 -7.51
N HIS A 35 24.38 -10.99 -6.36
CA HIS A 35 24.10 -12.31 -5.83
C HIS A 35 22.76 -12.34 -5.06
N LYS A 36 22.19 -13.54 -4.86
CA LYS A 36 20.87 -13.74 -4.22
C LYS A 36 20.79 -13.28 -2.77
N ASP A 37 21.94 -13.08 -2.12
CA ASP A 37 22.06 -12.51 -0.78
C ASP A 37 21.95 -10.97 -0.74
N GLY A 38 21.80 -10.34 -1.90
CA GLY A 38 21.69 -8.90 -2.05
C GLY A 38 23.03 -8.15 -2.08
N TRP A 39 24.17 -8.86 -2.07
CA TRP A 39 25.48 -8.26 -2.28
C TRP A 39 25.87 -8.28 -3.76
N TYR A 40 26.65 -7.28 -4.16
CA TYR A 40 27.37 -7.28 -5.41
C TYR A 40 28.72 -7.94 -5.21
N TYR A 41 29.10 -8.83 -6.12
CA TYR A 41 30.40 -9.49 -6.14
C TYR A 41 31.12 -9.14 -7.43
N VAL A 42 32.41 -8.84 -7.33
CA VAL A 42 33.28 -8.64 -8.48
C VAL A 42 34.37 -9.70 -8.48
N THR A 43 34.67 -10.25 -9.65
CA THR A 43 35.89 -11.02 -9.91
C THR A 43 36.72 -10.35 -10.99
N TYR A 44 38.05 -10.52 -10.97
CA TYR A 44 38.97 -9.81 -11.86
C TYR A 44 40.31 -10.55 -12.01
N THR A 45 41.03 -10.27 -13.10
CA THR A 45 42.40 -10.73 -13.33
C THR A 45 43.38 -9.96 -12.45
N THR A 46 44.28 -10.67 -11.77
CA THR A 46 45.18 -10.10 -10.74
C THR A 46 46.60 -9.79 -11.22
N ASP A 47 47.05 -10.43 -12.30
CA ASP A 47 48.36 -10.19 -12.92
C ASP A 47 48.37 -10.61 -14.41
N TRP A 48 49.39 -10.20 -15.15
CA TRP A 48 49.61 -10.67 -16.52
C TRP A 48 50.10 -12.11 -16.54
N ASN A 49 50.91 -12.55 -15.57
CA ASN A 49 51.63 -13.83 -15.58
C ASN A 49 51.51 -14.58 -14.25
N ASN A 50 50.28 -14.85 -13.81
CA ASN A 50 50.05 -15.71 -12.65
C ASN A 50 48.83 -16.64 -12.83
N ASP A 51 48.61 -17.47 -11.82
CA ASP A 51 47.51 -18.42 -11.73
C ASP A 51 46.38 -17.95 -10.81
N LEU A 52 46.23 -16.63 -10.57
CA LEU A 52 45.30 -16.08 -9.57
C LEU A 52 44.19 -15.20 -10.19
N ILE A 53 42.97 -15.34 -9.67
CA ILE A 53 41.87 -14.38 -9.86
C ILE A 53 41.47 -13.75 -8.52
N GLY A 54 40.98 -12.51 -8.53
CA GLY A 54 40.64 -11.76 -7.31
C GLY A 54 39.14 -11.65 -7.08
N PHE A 55 38.73 -11.42 -5.83
CA PHE A 55 37.34 -11.21 -5.43
C PHE A 55 37.16 -10.01 -4.52
N ALA A 56 36.06 -9.30 -4.69
CA ALA A 56 35.57 -8.30 -3.73
C ALA A 56 34.04 -8.26 -3.73
N ARG A 57 33.44 -7.66 -2.69
CA ARG A 57 31.99 -7.47 -2.61
C ARG A 57 31.60 -6.08 -2.12
N SER A 58 30.41 -5.63 -2.47
CA SER A 58 29.81 -4.37 -1.99
C SER A 58 28.31 -4.52 -1.80
N LYS A 59 27.72 -3.78 -0.86
CA LYS A 59 26.25 -3.74 -0.69
C LYS A 59 25.62 -2.54 -1.40
N ASP A 60 26.40 -1.50 -1.66
CA ASP A 60 25.93 -0.20 -2.16
C ASP A 60 26.64 0.24 -3.46
N LEU A 61 27.50 -0.63 -4.02
CA LEU A 61 28.38 -0.38 -5.17
C LEU A 61 29.44 0.70 -4.96
N LYS A 62 29.51 1.31 -3.77
CA LYS A 62 30.42 2.41 -3.44
C LYS A 62 31.58 1.92 -2.60
N GLU A 63 31.27 1.16 -1.56
CA GLU A 63 32.26 0.63 -0.63
C GLU A 63 32.48 -0.85 -0.89
N TRP A 64 33.70 -1.21 -1.29
CA TRP A 64 34.06 -2.56 -1.70
C TRP A 64 35.02 -3.22 -0.71
N THR A 65 34.67 -4.42 -0.25
CA THR A 65 35.47 -5.25 0.64
C THR A 65 36.20 -6.31 -0.18
N PHE A 66 37.53 -6.32 -0.13
CA PHE A 66 38.34 -7.40 -0.71
C PHE A 66 38.07 -8.72 0.02
N LEU A 67 37.81 -9.79 -0.75
CA LEU A 67 37.50 -11.11 -0.21
C LEU A 67 38.69 -12.08 -0.28
N GLY A 68 39.64 -11.83 -1.18
CA GLY A 68 40.81 -12.70 -1.36
C GLY A 68 41.10 -12.97 -2.83
N ASN A 69 42.24 -13.63 -3.07
CA ASN A 69 42.60 -14.17 -4.37
C ASN A 69 42.41 -15.70 -4.36
N HIS A 70 41.95 -16.27 -5.47
CA HIS A 70 41.78 -17.70 -5.67
C HIS A 70 42.78 -18.21 -6.70
N LYS A 71 43.42 -19.34 -6.38
CA LYS A 71 44.41 -20.00 -7.24
C LYS A 71 43.74 -21.00 -8.16
N ILE A 72 43.97 -20.87 -9.46
CA ILE A 72 43.45 -21.75 -10.49
C ILE A 72 44.24 -23.06 -10.47
N SER A 73 43.55 -24.15 -10.11
CA SER A 73 44.14 -25.47 -9.88
C SER A 73 44.31 -26.28 -11.16
N ILE A 74 44.95 -25.69 -12.19
CA ILE A 74 45.36 -26.39 -13.42
C ILE A 74 46.90 -26.48 -13.42
N PRO A 75 47.49 -27.70 -13.46
CA PRO A 75 48.94 -27.87 -13.47
C PRO A 75 49.62 -27.09 -14.60
N GLY A 76 50.68 -26.35 -14.27
CA GLY A 76 51.45 -25.56 -15.25
C GLY A 76 50.78 -24.24 -15.66
N THR A 77 49.71 -23.80 -14.99
CA THR A 77 49.09 -22.50 -15.28
C THR A 77 50.09 -21.36 -15.13
N THR A 78 50.18 -20.54 -16.17
CA THR A 78 51.01 -19.34 -16.21
C THR A 78 50.16 -18.07 -16.30
N ASN A 79 48.90 -18.17 -16.74
CA ASN A 79 48.00 -17.03 -16.94
C ASN A 79 46.54 -17.43 -16.68
N SER A 80 45.83 -16.64 -15.87
CA SER A 80 44.38 -16.77 -15.59
C SER A 80 43.67 -15.44 -15.89
N TRP A 81 43.04 -15.33 -17.06
CA TRP A 81 42.55 -14.06 -17.61
C TRP A 81 41.03 -14.02 -17.80
N ALA A 82 40.50 -12.79 -17.76
CA ALA A 82 39.11 -12.42 -18.02
C ALA A 82 38.06 -13.32 -17.33
N PRO A 83 38.05 -13.37 -15.98
CA PRO A 83 37.03 -14.12 -15.26
C PRO A 83 35.67 -13.42 -15.39
N GLU A 84 34.69 -14.14 -15.91
CA GLU A 84 33.31 -13.71 -16.09
C GLU A 84 32.36 -14.50 -15.18
N TRP A 85 31.47 -13.79 -14.50
CA TRP A 85 30.39 -14.44 -13.78
C TRP A 85 29.32 -14.98 -14.73
N PHE A 86 28.84 -16.17 -14.41
CA PHE A 86 27.67 -16.77 -15.04
C PHE A 86 26.80 -17.44 -13.98
N VAL A 87 25.49 -17.13 -13.98
CA VAL A 87 24.51 -17.82 -13.13
C VAL A 87 23.65 -18.68 -14.04
N ASP A 88 23.65 -19.99 -13.79
CA ASP A 88 22.89 -20.94 -14.61
C ASP A 88 21.40 -20.96 -14.21
N ALA A 89 20.55 -21.56 -15.04
CA ALA A 89 19.09 -21.61 -14.81
C ALA A 89 18.69 -22.29 -13.49
N ASP A 90 19.52 -23.17 -12.96
CA ASP A 90 19.29 -23.82 -11.66
C ASP A 90 19.71 -22.95 -10.46
N GLY A 91 20.30 -21.78 -10.71
CA GLY A 91 20.79 -20.85 -9.71
C GLY A 91 22.22 -21.13 -9.23
N SER A 92 22.91 -22.11 -9.81
CA SER A 92 24.34 -22.33 -9.56
C SER A 92 25.16 -21.17 -10.14
N VAL A 93 26.20 -20.78 -9.39
CA VAL A 93 27.06 -19.63 -9.73
C VAL A 93 28.39 -20.16 -10.23
N HIS A 94 28.80 -19.68 -11.39
CA HIS A 94 30.02 -20.07 -12.06
C HIS A 94 30.91 -18.88 -12.36
N ILE A 95 32.21 -19.18 -12.50
CA ILE A 95 33.20 -18.30 -13.09
C ILE A 95 33.70 -18.95 -14.37
N ILE A 96 33.63 -18.22 -15.47
CA ILE A 96 34.17 -18.61 -16.77
C ILE A 96 35.44 -17.82 -16.99
N LEU A 97 36.56 -18.47 -17.28
CA LEU A 97 37.84 -17.77 -17.45
C LEU A 97 38.74 -18.46 -18.49
N ALA A 98 39.66 -17.69 -19.04
CA ALA A 98 40.66 -18.19 -19.98
C ALA A 98 41.97 -18.51 -19.26
N VAL A 99 42.51 -19.71 -19.50
CA VAL A 99 43.75 -20.17 -18.86
C VAL A 99 44.77 -20.60 -19.90
N SER A 100 46.02 -20.16 -19.73
CA SER A 100 47.19 -20.60 -20.52
C SER A 100 48.23 -21.23 -19.60
N THR A 101 48.94 -22.24 -20.12
CA THR A 101 50.08 -22.89 -19.46
C THR A 101 51.43 -22.57 -20.11
N ASN A 102 51.43 -21.73 -21.16
CA ASN A 102 52.61 -21.44 -21.99
C ASN A 102 52.87 -19.94 -22.11
N GLY A 103 52.57 -19.18 -21.05
CA GLY A 103 52.74 -17.74 -21.00
C GLY A 103 51.63 -16.95 -21.74
N PRO A 104 51.77 -15.61 -21.78
CA PRO A 104 50.76 -14.68 -22.32
C PRO A 104 50.58 -14.78 -23.83
N ASN A 105 51.54 -15.38 -24.54
CA ASN A 105 51.47 -15.67 -25.98
C ASN A 105 51.07 -17.12 -26.26
N GLY A 106 50.78 -17.91 -25.22
CA GLY A 106 50.35 -19.30 -25.32
C GLY A 106 48.89 -19.43 -25.75
N GLN A 107 48.48 -20.65 -26.14
CA GLN A 107 47.08 -20.92 -26.45
C GLN A 107 46.24 -20.96 -25.18
N PHE A 108 45.22 -20.10 -25.12
CA PHE A 108 44.25 -20.11 -24.03
C PHE A 108 43.17 -21.18 -24.24
N LYS A 109 42.70 -21.75 -23.13
CA LYS A 109 41.50 -22.59 -23.09
C LYS A 109 40.52 -22.00 -22.08
N THR A 110 39.23 -22.08 -22.38
CA THR A 110 38.17 -21.60 -21.50
C THR A 110 37.77 -22.68 -20.50
N TYR A 111 37.75 -22.33 -19.21
CA TYR A 111 37.34 -23.19 -18.12
C TYR A 111 36.17 -22.59 -17.35
N ARG A 112 35.43 -23.42 -16.63
CA ARG A 112 34.50 -23.01 -15.57
C ARG A 112 34.96 -23.46 -14.19
N LEU A 113 34.69 -22.64 -13.19
CA LEU A 113 34.63 -23.03 -11.78
C LEU A 113 33.20 -22.87 -11.30
N THR A 114 32.75 -23.71 -10.36
CA THR A 114 31.41 -23.62 -9.76
C THR A 114 31.55 -23.32 -8.28
N ALA A 115 30.78 -22.36 -7.78
CA ALA A 115 30.70 -22.09 -6.36
C ALA A 115 30.14 -23.32 -5.64
N THR A 116 30.83 -23.80 -4.60
CA THR A 116 30.37 -24.95 -3.80
C THR A 116 29.51 -24.53 -2.62
N ASP A 117 29.40 -23.23 -2.36
CA ASP A 117 28.60 -22.65 -1.31
C ASP A 117 28.08 -21.25 -1.68
N ASP A 118 27.08 -20.79 -0.92
CA ASP A 118 26.43 -19.49 -1.11
C ASP A 118 27.27 -18.29 -0.66
N SER A 119 28.39 -18.51 0.03
CA SER A 119 29.28 -17.41 0.43
C SER A 119 30.20 -16.96 -0.71
N LEU A 120 30.24 -17.73 -1.81
CA LEU A 120 31.12 -17.56 -2.96
C LEU A 120 32.61 -17.55 -2.56
N SER A 121 32.96 -18.32 -1.52
CA SER A 121 34.34 -18.41 -1.02
C SER A 121 35.05 -19.70 -1.43
N ASN A 122 34.31 -20.76 -1.79
CA ASN A 122 34.87 -22.03 -2.24
C ASN A 122 34.39 -22.39 -3.65
N TRP A 123 35.29 -23.03 -4.41
CA TRP A 123 35.12 -23.32 -5.84
C TRP A 123 35.49 -24.77 -6.15
N THR A 124 34.79 -25.38 -7.11
CA THR A 124 35.16 -26.68 -7.67
C THR A 124 36.50 -26.61 -8.40
N ALA A 125 37.12 -27.78 -8.66
CA ALA A 125 38.22 -27.86 -9.61
C ALA A 125 37.78 -27.32 -11.01
N PRO A 126 38.67 -26.66 -11.76
CA PRO A 126 38.34 -26.14 -13.09
C PRO A 126 37.93 -27.25 -14.07
N SER A 127 36.81 -27.05 -14.76
CA SER A 127 36.33 -27.94 -15.84
C SER A 127 36.43 -27.21 -17.18
N VAL A 128 36.97 -27.86 -18.21
CA VAL A 128 37.12 -27.24 -19.54
C VAL A 128 35.76 -27.14 -20.24
N LEU A 129 35.51 -26.03 -20.94
CA LEU A 129 34.35 -25.90 -21.82
C LEU A 129 34.67 -26.51 -23.19
N HIS A 130 34.10 -27.69 -23.48
CA HIS A 130 34.45 -28.46 -24.67
C HIS A 130 33.87 -27.84 -25.94
N GLY A 131 34.68 -27.71 -27.00
CA GLY A 131 34.23 -27.27 -28.33
C GLY A 131 34.48 -25.80 -28.67
N LEU A 132 34.93 -24.97 -27.71
CA LEU A 132 35.33 -23.58 -27.97
C LEU A 132 36.69 -23.44 -28.67
N GLY A 133 37.39 -24.53 -28.94
CA GLY A 133 38.68 -24.51 -29.65
C GLY A 133 39.85 -23.94 -28.81
N PRO A 134 41.08 -23.99 -29.34
CA PRO A 134 42.23 -23.37 -28.71
C PRO A 134 42.30 -21.87 -29.04
N ASN A 135 42.81 -21.10 -28.10
CA ASN A 135 43.10 -19.67 -28.22
C ASN A 135 41.87 -18.75 -28.31
N HIS A 136 40.85 -19.03 -27.47
CA HIS A 136 39.68 -18.19 -27.29
C HIS A 136 39.60 -17.65 -25.86
N ILE A 137 39.35 -16.34 -25.73
CA ILE A 137 39.35 -15.60 -24.45
C ILE A 137 38.13 -14.68 -24.34
N ASP A 138 37.93 -14.07 -23.17
CA ASP A 138 36.83 -13.13 -22.87
C ASP A 138 35.43 -13.70 -23.15
N ALA A 139 35.15 -14.91 -22.68
CA ALA A 139 33.91 -15.61 -22.97
C ALA A 139 32.74 -15.05 -22.16
N LYS A 140 31.83 -14.31 -22.80
CA LYS A 140 30.54 -13.93 -22.21
C LYS A 140 29.46 -14.94 -22.55
N ILE A 141 29.05 -15.71 -21.54
CA ILE A 141 28.02 -16.73 -21.68
C ILE A 141 26.65 -16.19 -21.27
N ILE A 142 25.64 -16.46 -22.09
CA ILE A 142 24.23 -16.17 -21.83
C ILE A 142 23.40 -17.41 -22.14
N GLN A 143 22.36 -17.64 -21.35
CA GLN A 143 21.34 -18.64 -21.65
C GLN A 143 20.06 -17.94 -22.14
N GLU A 144 19.54 -18.35 -23.30
CA GLU A 144 18.28 -17.87 -23.85
C GLU A 144 17.51 -19.06 -24.47
N ALA A 145 16.23 -19.18 -24.14
CA ALA A 145 15.35 -20.26 -24.63
C ALA A 145 15.96 -21.68 -24.47
N GLY A 146 16.58 -21.95 -23.32
CA GLY A 146 17.17 -23.27 -23.00
C GLY A 146 18.46 -23.62 -23.75
N ARG A 147 19.05 -22.67 -24.50
CA ARG A 147 20.35 -22.83 -25.16
C ARG A 147 21.36 -21.84 -24.59
N TYR A 148 22.63 -22.26 -24.58
CA TYR A 148 23.76 -21.44 -24.15
C TYR A 148 24.42 -20.81 -25.37
N TYR A 149 24.77 -19.55 -25.25
CA TYR A 149 25.44 -18.73 -26.26
C TYR A 149 26.69 -18.13 -25.64
N ALA A 150 27.81 -18.18 -26.35
CA ALA A 150 29.08 -17.60 -25.93
C ALA A 150 29.52 -16.59 -26.99
N PHE A 151 29.53 -15.31 -26.62
CA PHE A 151 30.25 -14.28 -27.35
C PHE A 151 31.68 -14.32 -26.84
N ILE A 152 32.62 -14.66 -27.71
CA ILE A 152 33.98 -15.00 -27.30
C ILE A 152 34.99 -14.47 -28.29
N LYS A 153 36.09 -13.90 -27.80
CA LYS A 153 37.16 -13.40 -28.65
C LYS A 153 38.02 -14.55 -29.13
N ASN A 154 38.22 -14.62 -30.44
CA ASN A 154 39.26 -15.44 -31.04
C ASN A 154 40.59 -14.69 -30.94
N GLU A 155 41.50 -15.16 -30.11
CA GLU A 155 42.76 -14.46 -29.84
C GLU A 155 43.75 -14.56 -31.01
N THR A 156 43.48 -15.40 -32.01
CA THR A 156 44.29 -15.46 -33.23
C THR A 156 43.84 -14.42 -34.25
N THR A 157 42.54 -14.36 -34.54
CA THR A 157 41.97 -13.48 -35.58
C THR A 157 41.50 -12.12 -35.05
N LYS A 158 41.41 -11.98 -33.72
CA LYS A 158 40.99 -10.78 -32.99
C LYS A 158 39.55 -10.35 -33.30
N PHE A 159 38.68 -11.30 -33.64
CA PHE A 159 37.24 -11.09 -33.80
C PHE A 159 36.45 -11.62 -32.59
N ILE A 160 35.27 -11.06 -32.34
CA ILE A 160 34.27 -11.66 -31.44
C ILE A 160 33.41 -12.63 -32.25
N GLU A 161 33.45 -13.90 -31.87
CA GLU A 161 32.74 -15.01 -32.52
C GLU A 161 31.58 -15.49 -31.64
N LEU A 162 30.59 -16.17 -32.23
CA LEU A 162 29.41 -16.68 -31.52
C LEU A 162 29.38 -18.22 -31.57
N ALA A 163 29.50 -18.84 -30.40
CA ALA A 163 29.31 -20.28 -30.22
C ALA A 163 28.00 -20.58 -29.47
N THR A 164 27.43 -21.76 -29.71
CA THR A 164 26.23 -22.24 -29.00
C THR A 164 26.42 -23.64 -28.44
N ALA A 165 25.76 -23.96 -27.33
CA ALA A 165 25.78 -25.28 -26.72
C ALA A 165 24.41 -25.66 -26.11
N PRO A 166 24.09 -26.96 -26.01
CA PRO A 166 22.89 -27.44 -25.32
C PRO A 166 23.04 -27.43 -23.78
N LYS A 167 24.27 -27.39 -23.25
CA LYS A 167 24.60 -27.31 -21.82
C LYS A 167 25.89 -26.53 -21.63
N LEU A 168 26.12 -25.99 -20.43
CA LEU A 168 27.28 -25.13 -20.14
C LEU A 168 28.64 -25.76 -20.51
N ASP A 169 28.86 -27.04 -20.18
CA ASP A 169 30.12 -27.76 -20.49
C ASP A 169 30.35 -28.02 -21.99
N GLY A 170 29.37 -27.74 -22.84
CA GLY A 170 29.39 -28.05 -24.27
C GLY A 170 28.69 -29.38 -24.62
N PRO A 171 28.88 -29.90 -25.84
CA PRO A 171 29.81 -29.40 -26.85
C PRO A 171 29.36 -28.03 -27.39
N TRP A 172 30.27 -27.07 -27.34
CA TRP A 172 30.14 -25.77 -27.98
C TRP A 172 30.41 -25.89 -29.47
N VAL A 173 29.59 -25.21 -30.27
CA VAL A 173 29.72 -25.18 -31.73
C VAL A 173 29.68 -23.72 -32.18
N PHE A 174 30.72 -23.27 -32.87
CA PHE A 174 30.74 -21.95 -33.49
C PHE A 174 29.68 -21.87 -34.60
N THR A 175 28.78 -20.89 -34.47
CA THR A 175 27.70 -20.63 -35.44
C THR A 175 27.96 -19.38 -36.27
N ARG A 176 28.86 -18.52 -35.80
CA ARG A 176 29.36 -17.33 -36.50
C ARG A 176 30.83 -17.12 -36.15
N THR A 177 31.67 -16.93 -37.16
CA THR A 177 33.13 -16.76 -37.05
C THR A 177 33.60 -15.60 -37.92
N GLY A 178 34.78 -15.04 -37.66
CA GLY A 178 35.27 -13.85 -38.38
C GLY A 178 34.45 -12.58 -38.08
N ASP A 179 34.44 -11.60 -38.99
CA ASP A 179 33.68 -10.34 -38.84
C ASP A 179 32.19 -10.49 -39.24
N TRP A 180 31.52 -11.47 -38.64
CA TRP A 180 30.17 -11.87 -39.04
C TRP A 180 29.08 -10.81 -38.77
N ALA A 181 29.35 -9.86 -37.86
CA ALA A 181 28.45 -8.78 -37.47
C ALA A 181 28.91 -7.38 -37.91
N GLY A 182 30.05 -7.27 -38.63
CA GLY A 182 30.58 -6.00 -39.11
C GLY A 182 31.14 -5.09 -38.00
N TRP A 183 31.65 -5.68 -36.91
CA TRP A 183 32.27 -4.94 -35.81
C TRP A 183 33.75 -4.65 -36.05
N GLY A 184 34.37 -5.34 -37.01
CA GLY A 184 35.79 -5.25 -37.31
C GLY A 184 36.67 -6.14 -36.41
N THR A 185 37.97 -6.08 -36.65
CA THR A 185 39.00 -6.83 -35.89
C THR A 185 39.57 -5.98 -34.75
N LEU A 186 40.46 -6.57 -33.94
CA LEU A 186 41.08 -5.93 -32.77
C LEU A 186 40.05 -5.49 -31.71
N VAL A 187 39.01 -6.31 -31.53
CA VAL A 187 37.95 -6.12 -30.54
C VAL A 187 38.02 -7.18 -29.43
N GLU A 188 37.67 -6.81 -28.20
CA GLU A 188 37.74 -7.69 -27.03
C GLU A 188 36.74 -7.34 -25.93
N GLY A 189 36.67 -8.18 -24.88
CA GLY A 189 35.84 -7.95 -23.71
C GLY A 189 34.34 -7.77 -23.99
N PRO A 190 33.65 -8.71 -24.68
CA PRO A 190 32.23 -8.59 -24.93
C PRO A 190 31.42 -8.58 -23.63
N ALA A 191 30.59 -7.56 -23.43
CA ALA A 191 29.53 -7.55 -22.43
C ALA A 191 28.17 -7.52 -23.13
N VAL A 192 27.21 -8.33 -22.71
CA VAL A 192 25.93 -8.47 -23.41
C VAL A 192 24.77 -8.33 -22.42
N VAL A 193 23.77 -7.51 -22.76
CA VAL A 193 22.60 -7.22 -21.93
C VAL A 193 21.31 -7.23 -22.76
N LYS A 194 20.21 -7.70 -22.16
CA LYS A 194 18.89 -7.70 -22.80
C LYS A 194 18.26 -6.31 -22.70
N ARG A 195 17.79 -5.76 -23.82
CA ARG A 195 17.09 -4.48 -23.90
C ARG A 195 15.61 -4.63 -23.50
N PRO A 196 14.93 -3.54 -23.08
CA PRO A 196 13.51 -3.58 -22.70
C PRO A 196 12.56 -4.08 -23.80
N ASP A 197 12.92 -3.89 -25.07
CA ASP A 197 12.13 -4.33 -26.23
C ASP A 197 12.36 -5.80 -26.63
N GLY A 198 13.10 -6.56 -25.82
CA GLY A 198 13.41 -7.96 -26.05
C GLY A 198 14.61 -8.21 -26.99
N GLY A 199 15.16 -7.15 -27.60
CA GLY A 199 16.43 -7.21 -28.32
C GLY A 199 17.63 -7.33 -27.38
N TRP A 200 18.83 -7.47 -27.95
CA TRP A 200 20.08 -7.61 -27.21
C TRP A 200 21.04 -6.49 -27.59
N ARG A 201 21.85 -6.05 -26.62
CA ARG A 201 22.95 -5.12 -26.84
C ARG A 201 24.25 -5.77 -26.41
N ILE A 202 25.26 -5.65 -27.26
CA ILE A 202 26.63 -6.02 -26.93
C ILE A 202 27.50 -4.77 -26.84
N TYR A 203 28.46 -4.76 -25.91
CA TYR A 203 29.53 -3.78 -25.78
C TYR A 203 30.87 -4.47 -25.95
N PHE A 204 31.87 -3.77 -26.48
CA PHE A 204 33.21 -4.32 -26.63
C PHE A 204 34.27 -3.20 -26.76
N ASP A 205 35.48 -3.49 -26.30
CA ASP A 205 36.64 -2.60 -26.46
C ASP A 205 37.28 -2.83 -27.83
N GLN A 206 37.56 -1.76 -28.56
CA GLN A 206 38.52 -1.78 -29.65
C GLN A 206 39.87 -1.30 -29.11
N TYR A 207 40.55 -2.24 -28.46
CA TYR A 207 41.62 -1.98 -27.50
C TYR A 207 42.87 -1.31 -28.09
N VAL A 208 43.08 -1.34 -29.41
CA VAL A 208 44.17 -0.60 -30.05
C VAL A 208 43.82 0.88 -30.20
N GLU A 209 42.59 1.18 -30.56
CA GLU A 209 42.10 2.56 -30.75
C GLU A 209 41.70 3.22 -29.42
N LYS A 210 41.58 2.44 -28.35
CA LYS A 210 41.08 2.87 -27.03
C LYS A 210 39.64 3.40 -27.13
N ARG A 211 38.83 2.80 -28.00
CA ARG A 211 37.44 3.20 -28.25
C ARG A 211 36.51 2.09 -27.83
N TYR A 212 35.41 2.48 -27.19
CA TYR A 212 34.41 1.54 -26.72
C TYR A 212 33.13 1.66 -27.51
N TRP A 213 32.61 0.52 -27.91
CA TRP A 213 31.50 0.45 -28.85
C TRP A 213 30.34 -0.35 -28.25
N TYR A 214 29.14 -0.08 -28.74
CA TYR A 214 28.00 -0.96 -28.58
C TYR A 214 27.32 -1.25 -29.92
N SER A 215 26.62 -2.38 -30.01
CA SER A 215 25.83 -2.78 -31.17
C SER A 215 24.57 -3.50 -30.68
N ASP A 216 23.47 -3.30 -31.40
CA ASP A 216 22.15 -3.81 -31.03
C ASP A 216 21.68 -4.88 -32.01
N SER A 217 21.05 -5.94 -31.51
CA SER A 217 20.43 -6.96 -32.35
C SER A 217 19.20 -6.38 -33.06
N ILE A 218 19.02 -6.78 -34.31
CA ILE A 218 17.84 -6.47 -35.11
C ILE A 218 16.89 -7.67 -34.98
N GLY A 219 15.94 -7.54 -34.04
CA GLY A 219 14.98 -8.61 -33.68
C GLY A 219 15.40 -9.44 -32.45
N PRO A 220 14.56 -10.40 -32.03
CA PRO A 220 14.82 -11.25 -30.87
C PRO A 220 15.86 -12.34 -31.16
N GLY A 221 16.80 -12.53 -30.24
CA GLY A 221 17.83 -13.57 -30.31
C GLY A 221 19.19 -13.09 -30.85
N PHE A 222 20.16 -14.01 -30.92
CA PHE A 222 21.57 -13.69 -31.18
C PHE A 222 22.04 -13.95 -32.62
N THR A 223 21.33 -14.82 -33.35
CA THR A 223 21.74 -15.30 -34.68
C THR A 223 21.24 -14.44 -35.83
N GLY A 224 20.42 -13.43 -35.53
CA GLY A 224 19.92 -12.42 -36.45
C GLY A 224 20.98 -11.38 -36.83
N GLN A 225 20.55 -10.36 -37.58
CA GLN A 225 21.42 -9.24 -37.96
C GLN A 225 21.70 -8.35 -36.75
N TRP A 226 22.87 -7.71 -36.74
CA TRP A 226 23.25 -6.71 -35.75
C TRP A 226 23.40 -5.36 -36.42
N ALA A 227 23.01 -4.29 -35.72
CA ALA A 227 23.20 -2.93 -36.16
C ALA A 227 24.71 -2.60 -36.23
N PRO A 228 25.13 -1.66 -37.10
CA PRO A 228 26.50 -1.15 -37.08
C PRO A 228 26.92 -0.70 -35.68
N LYS A 229 28.20 -0.90 -35.32
CA LYS A 229 28.71 -0.48 -34.02
C LYS A 229 28.65 1.04 -33.85
N VAL A 230 28.26 1.49 -32.67
CA VAL A 230 28.13 2.91 -32.28
C VAL A 230 29.07 3.20 -31.11
N GLU A 231 29.83 4.28 -31.18
CA GLU A 231 30.75 4.66 -30.09
C GLU A 231 29.94 5.05 -28.85
N LEU A 232 30.38 4.61 -27.66
CA LEU A 232 29.72 4.99 -26.42
C LEU A 232 29.83 6.52 -26.18
N PRO A 233 28.69 7.21 -25.97
CA PRO A 233 28.66 8.67 -25.84
C PRO A 233 29.13 9.16 -24.46
N GLY A 234 29.04 10.47 -24.23
CA GLY A 234 29.31 11.07 -22.91
C GLY A 234 30.78 11.10 -22.51
N GLY A 235 31.70 10.84 -23.44
CA GLY A 235 33.15 10.81 -23.18
C GLY A 235 33.58 9.65 -22.28
N LEU A 236 32.78 8.59 -22.19
CA LEU A 236 33.17 7.34 -21.53
C LEU A 236 34.14 6.53 -22.41
N SER A 237 33.84 6.44 -23.71
CA SER A 237 34.80 5.94 -24.72
C SER A 237 36.09 6.78 -24.66
N GLY A 238 37.24 6.12 -24.69
CA GLY A 238 38.55 6.75 -24.45
C GLY A 238 39.00 6.77 -22.98
N LYS A 239 38.12 6.54 -22.01
CA LYS A 239 38.46 6.51 -20.56
C LYS A 239 38.43 5.12 -19.96
N VAL A 240 37.59 4.23 -20.48
CA VAL A 240 37.43 2.85 -20.02
C VAL A 240 38.07 1.86 -21.01
N ARG A 241 38.51 0.71 -20.50
CA ARG A 241 39.23 -0.34 -21.24
C ARG A 241 38.55 -1.71 -21.16
N HIS A 242 37.76 -1.96 -20.12
CA HIS A 242 36.92 -3.15 -19.98
C HIS A 242 35.79 -2.83 -19.00
N PHE A 243 34.55 -3.23 -19.28
CA PHE A 243 33.47 -3.18 -18.29
C PHE A 243 32.44 -4.29 -18.48
N THR A 244 31.88 -4.75 -17.36
CA THR A 244 30.64 -5.53 -17.35
C THR A 244 29.46 -4.58 -17.18
N VAL A 245 28.44 -4.73 -18.04
CA VAL A 245 27.13 -4.08 -17.85
C VAL A 245 26.19 -5.08 -17.20
N LEU A 246 25.81 -4.78 -15.96
CA LEU A 246 24.80 -5.54 -15.23
C LEU A 246 23.49 -4.76 -15.27
N LYS A 247 22.43 -5.39 -15.76
CA LYS A 247 21.07 -4.91 -15.53
C LYS A 247 20.74 -5.15 -14.06
N ASP A 248 20.62 -4.07 -13.28
CA ASP A 248 20.33 -4.16 -11.85
C ASP A 248 18.86 -4.50 -11.59
N GLU A 249 18.49 -5.74 -11.92
CA GLU A 249 17.21 -6.33 -11.57
C GLU A 249 17.37 -7.20 -10.32
N PRO A 250 16.37 -7.25 -9.42
CA PRO A 250 16.36 -8.25 -8.36
C PRO A 250 16.49 -9.65 -8.99
N PRO A 251 17.18 -10.61 -8.33
CA PRO A 251 17.54 -11.89 -8.93
C PRO A 251 16.33 -12.55 -9.59
N ALA A 252 16.52 -12.99 -10.84
CA ALA A 252 15.48 -13.59 -11.65
C ALA A 252 14.86 -14.79 -10.93
N LYS A 253 13.53 -14.77 -10.79
CA LYS A 253 12.76 -15.97 -10.46
C LYS A 253 13.05 -17.02 -11.55
N LYS A 254 13.19 -18.29 -11.15
CA LYS A 254 13.32 -19.47 -12.04
C LYS A 254 12.48 -19.28 -13.31
N PRO A 255 12.94 -19.75 -14.49
CA PRO A 255 12.16 -19.65 -15.72
C PRO A 255 10.76 -20.21 -15.46
N VAL A 256 9.79 -19.31 -15.43
CA VAL A 256 8.38 -19.65 -15.35
C VAL A 256 8.08 -20.19 -16.72
N VAL A 257 7.92 -21.52 -16.82
CA VAL A 257 7.00 -22.09 -17.83
C VAL A 257 5.77 -21.19 -17.77
N ALA A 258 5.46 -20.48 -18.86
CA ALA A 258 4.33 -19.54 -18.89
C ALA A 258 3.19 -20.16 -18.06
N PRO A 259 2.72 -19.50 -16.98
CA PRO A 259 1.74 -20.14 -16.13
C PRO A 259 0.60 -20.56 -17.04
N LEU A 260 0.19 -21.82 -16.97
CA LEU A 260 -1.12 -22.19 -17.49
C LEU A 260 -2.07 -21.14 -16.94
N ALA A 261 -2.75 -20.41 -17.83
CA ALA A 261 -3.53 -19.26 -17.40
C ALA A 261 -4.46 -19.70 -16.26
N THR A 262 -4.45 -19.01 -15.12
CA THR A 262 -5.33 -19.38 -14.00
C THR A 262 -6.67 -18.70 -14.23
N PRO A 263 -7.68 -19.36 -14.80
CA PRO A 263 -8.94 -18.70 -15.12
C PRO A 263 -9.60 -18.20 -13.84
N VAL A 264 -10.13 -16.98 -13.89
CA VAL A 264 -11.04 -16.46 -12.88
C VAL A 264 -12.45 -16.55 -13.47
N THR A 265 -13.27 -17.42 -12.90
CA THR A 265 -14.67 -17.64 -13.33
C THR A 265 -15.59 -17.46 -12.14
N TRP A 266 -16.90 -17.55 -12.34
CA TRP A 266 -17.87 -17.41 -11.26
C TRP A 266 -19.17 -18.13 -11.60
N ASP A 267 -20.01 -18.28 -10.58
CA ASP A 267 -21.43 -18.57 -10.71
C ASP A 267 -22.20 -17.82 -9.61
N ARG A 268 -23.51 -18.04 -9.51
CA ARG A 268 -24.38 -17.42 -8.48
C ARG A 268 -23.89 -17.56 -7.04
N TYR A 269 -22.96 -18.46 -6.73
CA TYR A 269 -22.47 -18.70 -5.38
C TYR A 269 -21.19 -17.94 -5.06
N SER A 270 -20.15 -18.06 -5.89
CA SER A 270 -18.81 -17.52 -5.57
C SER A 270 -17.93 -17.33 -6.81
N LEU A 271 -16.86 -16.54 -6.66
CA LEU A 271 -15.73 -16.56 -7.57
C LEU A 271 -14.98 -17.89 -7.49
N LYS A 272 -14.39 -18.30 -8.61
CA LYS A 272 -13.51 -19.46 -8.74
C LYS A 272 -12.18 -19.03 -9.33
N VAL A 273 -11.09 -19.38 -8.67
CA VAL A 273 -9.71 -19.13 -9.13
C VAL A 273 -9.07 -20.48 -9.46
N GLY A 274 -8.75 -20.71 -10.73
CA GLY A 274 -8.21 -22.01 -11.17
C GLY A 274 -9.19 -23.18 -10.98
N GLY A 275 -10.50 -22.90 -10.97
CA GLY A 275 -11.56 -23.86 -10.71
C GLY A 275 -11.97 -23.97 -9.23
N GLU A 276 -11.15 -23.47 -8.31
CA GLU A 276 -11.42 -23.53 -6.86
C GLU A 276 -12.26 -22.35 -6.39
N ARG A 277 -13.37 -22.63 -5.71
CA ARG A 277 -14.24 -21.59 -5.14
C ARG A 277 -13.53 -20.82 -4.03
N ILE A 278 -13.69 -19.50 -4.01
CA ILE A 278 -13.15 -18.64 -2.97
C ILE A 278 -14.26 -17.85 -2.27
N PHE A 279 -14.11 -17.71 -0.95
CA PHE A 279 -14.83 -16.68 -0.19
C PHE A 279 -13.88 -15.50 -0.07
N SER A 280 -14.12 -14.42 -0.82
CA SER A 280 -13.29 -13.22 -0.78
C SER A 280 -13.66 -12.40 0.46
N TRP A 281 -12.86 -12.57 1.51
CA TRP A 281 -12.94 -11.82 2.76
C TRP A 281 -11.90 -10.70 2.70
N GLY A 282 -12.34 -9.57 2.15
CA GLY A 282 -11.51 -8.45 1.73
C GLY A 282 -11.55 -7.25 2.69
N GLY A 283 -10.52 -6.42 2.58
CA GLY A 283 -10.42 -5.15 3.30
C GLY A 283 -9.75 -4.08 2.45
N GLU A 284 -10.09 -2.82 2.69
CA GLU A 284 -9.54 -1.69 1.93
C GLU A 284 -8.28 -1.12 2.60
N MET A 285 -7.26 -0.81 1.79
CA MET A 285 -6.19 0.13 2.17
C MET A 285 -5.72 0.97 0.97
N HIS A 286 -5.31 2.22 1.24
CA HIS A 286 -4.81 3.14 0.22
C HIS A 286 -3.30 3.39 0.39
N PRO A 287 -2.43 2.83 -0.47
CA PRO A 287 -0.97 2.99 -0.33
C PRO A 287 -0.51 4.46 -0.30
N PHE A 288 -1.20 5.34 -1.05
CA PHE A 288 -0.90 6.77 -1.10
C PHE A 288 -1.16 7.51 0.24
N ARG A 289 -1.94 6.93 1.16
CA ARG A 289 -2.13 7.42 2.54
C ARG A 289 -1.09 6.92 3.55
N LEU A 290 -0.09 6.16 3.08
CA LEU A 290 1.05 5.69 3.88
C LEU A 290 2.34 5.86 3.07
N PRO A 291 2.94 7.07 3.05
CA PRO A 291 4.13 7.38 2.24
C PRO A 291 5.43 6.78 2.83
N SER A 292 5.42 5.48 3.10
CA SER A 292 6.55 4.69 3.59
C SER A 292 6.44 3.26 3.04
N PRO A 293 7.11 2.94 1.92
CA PRO A 293 6.89 1.70 1.18
C PRO A 293 7.11 0.41 1.99
N ASP A 294 8.05 0.41 2.94
CA ASP A 294 8.29 -0.75 3.81
C ASP A 294 7.10 -1.00 4.76
N LEU A 295 6.30 0.02 5.07
CA LEU A 295 5.13 -0.07 5.93
C LEU A 295 3.87 -0.60 5.21
N TRP A 296 3.82 -0.59 3.87
CA TRP A 296 2.74 -1.29 3.15
C TRP A 296 2.73 -2.79 3.48
N ARG A 297 3.92 -3.40 3.54
CA ARG A 297 4.09 -4.80 3.94
C ARG A 297 3.59 -5.06 5.36
N ASP A 298 3.81 -4.13 6.28
CA ASP A 298 3.30 -4.25 7.65
C ASP A 298 1.77 -4.35 7.66
N VAL A 299 1.09 -3.45 6.94
CA VAL A 299 -0.38 -3.44 6.85
C VAL A 299 -0.88 -4.72 6.19
N PHE A 300 -0.30 -5.18 5.08
CA PHE A 300 -0.69 -6.43 4.42
C PHE A 300 -0.52 -7.66 5.33
N GLN A 301 0.57 -7.74 6.09
CA GLN A 301 0.79 -8.83 7.05
C GLN A 301 -0.24 -8.80 8.18
N LYS A 302 -0.58 -7.60 8.69
CA LYS A 302 -1.63 -7.43 9.69
C LYS A 302 -3.00 -7.85 9.15
N MET A 303 -3.34 -7.44 7.92
CA MET A 303 -4.56 -7.89 7.26
C MET A 303 -4.59 -9.43 7.14
N LYS A 304 -3.54 -10.04 6.60
CA LYS A 304 -3.46 -11.50 6.46
C LYS A 304 -3.62 -12.23 7.80
N ALA A 305 -2.91 -11.77 8.83
CA ALA A 305 -2.97 -12.35 10.16
C ALA A 305 -4.36 -12.18 10.81
N SER A 306 -5.03 -11.06 10.55
CA SER A 306 -6.41 -10.77 10.94
C SER A 306 -7.46 -11.49 10.10
N GLY A 307 -7.09 -12.51 9.31
CA GLY A 307 -8.05 -13.39 8.62
C GLY A 307 -8.56 -12.84 7.28
N TYR A 308 -8.05 -11.71 6.80
CA TYR A 308 -8.28 -11.29 5.42
C TYR A 308 -7.55 -12.21 4.44
N ASN A 309 -8.15 -12.44 3.28
CA ASN A 309 -7.50 -13.11 2.16
C ASN A 309 -7.45 -12.26 0.89
N THR A 310 -8.09 -11.09 0.90
CA THR A 310 -8.18 -10.17 -0.23
C THR A 310 -7.93 -8.74 0.25
N VAL A 311 -7.34 -7.90 -0.59
CA VAL A 311 -7.19 -6.46 -0.36
C VAL A 311 -7.73 -5.68 -1.54
N ALA A 312 -8.51 -4.63 -1.27
CA ALA A 312 -8.96 -3.66 -2.27
C ALA A 312 -8.07 -2.40 -2.22
N ILE A 313 -7.69 -1.90 -3.40
CA ILE A 313 -6.72 -0.81 -3.54
C ILE A 313 -7.20 0.21 -4.57
N TYR A 314 -7.38 1.46 -4.12
CA TYR A 314 -7.36 2.65 -4.98
C TYR A 314 -5.93 3.07 -5.33
N PHE A 315 -5.75 3.63 -6.53
CA PHE A 315 -4.45 4.08 -7.04
C PHE A 315 -4.27 5.61 -7.01
N GLY A 316 -5.35 6.38 -7.13
CA GLY A 316 -5.29 7.85 -7.05
C GLY A 316 -4.58 8.52 -8.22
N TRP A 317 -5.26 8.65 -9.37
CA TRP A 317 -4.73 9.30 -10.58
C TRP A 317 -4.02 10.63 -10.28
N GLY A 318 -4.65 11.52 -9.52
CA GLY A 318 -4.06 12.80 -9.17
C GLY A 318 -2.81 12.74 -8.32
N TYR A 319 -2.59 11.66 -7.55
CA TYR A 319 -1.35 11.44 -6.81
C TYR A 319 -0.17 11.06 -7.73
N HIS A 320 -0.47 10.45 -8.88
CA HIS A 320 0.51 9.97 -9.84
C HIS A 320 0.77 10.92 -11.01
N SER A 321 -0.12 11.88 -11.27
CA SER A 321 -0.03 12.77 -12.45
C SER A 321 0.08 14.25 -12.08
N PRO A 322 1.31 14.83 -12.05
CA PRO A 322 1.51 16.25 -11.78
C PRO A 322 1.01 17.16 -12.89
N LYS A 323 1.11 16.72 -14.14
CA LYS A 323 0.69 17.46 -15.34
C LYS A 323 0.25 16.49 -16.44
N PRO A 324 -0.47 16.94 -17.47
CA PRO A 324 -0.91 16.08 -18.56
C PRO A 324 0.26 15.29 -19.18
N GLY A 325 0.05 14.00 -19.40
CA GLY A 325 1.03 13.07 -19.96
C GLY A 325 2.26 12.74 -19.11
N VAL A 326 2.27 13.11 -17.83
CA VAL A 326 3.32 12.72 -16.89
C VAL A 326 2.73 11.83 -15.80
N TYR A 327 3.33 10.65 -15.61
CA TYR A 327 2.95 9.69 -14.58
C TYR A 327 4.19 9.19 -13.83
N ASP A 328 4.13 9.25 -12.50
CA ASP A 328 5.19 8.76 -11.62
C ASP A 328 4.71 7.56 -10.81
N PHE A 329 5.39 6.42 -10.98
CA PHE A 329 5.17 5.19 -10.23
C PHE A 329 6.44 4.74 -9.48
N THR A 330 7.21 5.70 -8.95
CA THR A 330 8.48 5.41 -8.26
C THR A 330 8.40 5.75 -6.76
N GLY A 331 9.30 5.18 -5.96
CA GLY A 331 9.41 5.52 -4.53
C GLY A 331 8.10 5.31 -3.76
N VAL A 332 7.55 6.38 -3.18
CA VAL A 332 6.27 6.37 -2.43
C VAL A 332 5.02 6.25 -3.33
N ARG A 333 5.22 6.16 -4.65
CA ARG A 333 4.21 5.96 -5.70
C ARG A 333 4.37 4.61 -6.42
N ASP A 334 5.22 3.71 -5.93
CA ASP A 334 5.52 2.44 -6.59
C ASP A 334 4.40 1.40 -6.45
N MET A 335 3.50 1.38 -7.43
CA MET A 335 2.34 0.48 -7.45
C MET A 335 2.72 -0.96 -7.84
N ASP A 336 3.80 -1.15 -8.58
CA ASP A 336 4.32 -2.48 -8.89
C ASP A 336 4.81 -3.18 -7.61
N ARG A 337 5.50 -2.43 -6.75
CA ARG A 337 5.95 -2.88 -5.44
C ARG A 337 4.80 -3.17 -4.49
N VAL A 338 3.76 -2.32 -4.45
CA VAL A 338 2.54 -2.58 -3.65
C VAL A 338 1.92 -3.93 -4.00
N LEU A 339 1.68 -4.17 -5.29
CA LEU A 339 1.04 -5.40 -5.77
C LEU A 339 1.93 -6.63 -5.54
N THR A 340 3.25 -6.49 -5.73
CA THR A 340 4.23 -7.52 -5.36
C THR A 340 4.15 -7.87 -3.87
N MET A 341 4.07 -6.87 -3.00
CA MET A 341 3.98 -7.08 -1.54
C MET A 341 2.67 -7.75 -1.12
N ALA A 342 1.54 -7.39 -1.76
CA ALA A 342 0.26 -8.04 -1.51
C ALA A 342 0.32 -9.54 -1.86
N LYS A 343 0.91 -9.87 -3.02
CA LYS A 343 1.17 -11.26 -3.41
C LYS A 343 2.07 -11.99 -2.40
N GLU A 344 3.18 -11.37 -1.99
CA GLU A 344 4.11 -11.95 -1.02
C GLU A 344 3.47 -12.18 0.36
N ALA A 345 2.51 -11.35 0.75
CA ALA A 345 1.70 -11.53 1.94
C ALA A 345 0.61 -12.62 1.79
N GLY A 346 0.42 -13.17 0.58
CA GLY A 346 -0.60 -14.18 0.30
C GLY A 346 -2.02 -13.62 0.30
N LEU A 347 -2.18 -12.39 -0.22
CA LEU A 347 -3.47 -11.73 -0.44
C LEU A 347 -3.82 -11.70 -1.93
N TYR A 348 -5.07 -11.99 -2.25
CA TYR A 348 -5.67 -11.59 -3.53
C TYR A 348 -5.85 -10.08 -3.57
N VAL A 349 -5.92 -9.51 -4.77
CA VAL A 349 -6.08 -8.07 -4.96
C VAL A 349 -7.29 -7.76 -5.83
N ILE A 350 -8.13 -6.83 -5.36
CA ILE A 350 -9.16 -6.16 -6.15
C ILE A 350 -8.61 -4.76 -6.46
N VAL A 351 -8.44 -4.44 -7.74
CA VAL A 351 -7.82 -3.18 -8.18
C VAL A 351 -8.88 -2.17 -8.60
N ARG A 352 -8.73 -0.92 -8.14
CA ARG A 352 -9.72 0.15 -8.34
C ARG A 352 -9.02 1.40 -8.92
N PRO A 353 -8.61 1.37 -10.20
CA PRO A 353 -7.80 2.45 -10.76
C PRO A 353 -8.57 3.72 -11.15
N GLY A 354 -9.90 3.71 -11.13
CA GLY A 354 -10.74 4.86 -11.48
C GLY A 354 -11.23 4.82 -12.94
N PRO A 355 -11.29 5.95 -13.67
CA PRO A 355 -10.50 7.19 -13.46
C PRO A 355 -10.93 8.07 -12.27
N TYR A 356 -12.19 8.00 -11.86
CA TYR A 356 -12.71 8.65 -10.65
C TYR A 356 -12.76 7.66 -9.48
N MET A 357 -12.46 8.10 -8.25
CA MET A 357 -12.46 7.21 -7.07
C MET A 357 -13.16 7.77 -5.83
N ASN A 358 -13.54 9.05 -5.81
CA ASN A 358 -14.04 9.73 -4.61
C ASN A 358 -13.03 9.67 -3.41
N ALA A 359 -13.10 8.63 -2.59
CA ALA A 359 -12.17 8.27 -1.52
C ALA A 359 -11.85 9.37 -0.48
N GLU A 360 -12.70 10.39 -0.37
CA GLU A 360 -12.50 11.60 0.45
C GLU A 360 -11.15 12.31 0.19
N VAL A 361 -10.65 12.27 -1.05
CA VAL A 361 -9.51 13.08 -1.48
C VAL A 361 -9.96 14.23 -2.38
N THR A 362 -9.10 15.24 -2.52
CA THR A 362 -9.40 16.37 -3.39
C THR A 362 -9.72 15.92 -4.83
N ARG A 363 -10.74 16.54 -5.43
CA ARG A 363 -11.23 16.23 -6.79
C ARG A 363 -11.66 14.77 -6.98
N GLY A 364 -11.91 14.05 -5.89
CA GLY A 364 -12.24 12.63 -5.90
C GLY A 364 -11.20 11.76 -6.62
N GLY A 365 -9.94 12.21 -6.63
CA GLY A 365 -8.80 11.51 -7.23
C GLY A 365 -8.43 11.97 -8.63
N PHE A 366 -9.15 12.91 -9.24
CA PHE A 366 -8.70 13.51 -10.50
C PHE A 366 -7.41 14.34 -10.32
N PRO A 367 -6.55 14.39 -11.35
CA PRO A 367 -5.34 15.20 -11.29
C PRO A 367 -5.68 16.68 -11.30
N SER A 368 -4.79 17.44 -10.67
CA SER A 368 -4.93 18.87 -10.42
C SER A 368 -5.27 19.67 -11.69
N TRP A 369 -4.66 19.30 -12.82
CA TRP A 369 -4.83 19.98 -14.11
C TRP A 369 -6.18 19.70 -14.80
N LEU A 370 -6.92 18.65 -14.40
CA LEU A 370 -8.17 18.26 -15.05
C LEU A 370 -9.29 19.30 -14.86
N VAL A 371 -9.20 20.11 -13.81
CA VAL A 371 -10.13 21.22 -13.55
C VAL A 371 -10.17 22.26 -14.67
N LYS A 372 -9.14 22.30 -15.53
CA LYS A 372 -9.02 23.22 -16.68
C LYS A 372 -9.73 22.70 -17.94
N GLN A 373 -10.14 21.42 -17.98
CA GLN A 373 -10.86 20.86 -19.12
C GLN A 373 -12.28 21.42 -19.20
N GLN A 374 -12.69 21.84 -20.40
CA GLN A 374 -14.06 22.30 -20.63
C GLN A 374 -15.03 21.11 -20.70
N ALA A 375 -14.53 19.93 -21.06
CA ALA A 375 -15.25 18.66 -21.02
C ALA A 375 -15.90 18.39 -19.67
N LYS A 376 -17.17 18.01 -19.68
CA LYS A 376 -17.83 17.48 -18.47
C LYS A 376 -17.19 16.15 -18.08
N ALA A 377 -16.68 16.04 -16.85
CA ALA A 377 -16.02 14.81 -16.38
C ALA A 377 -17.05 13.67 -16.26
N ARG A 378 -16.56 12.41 -16.27
CA ARG A 378 -17.39 11.20 -16.11
C ARG A 378 -18.49 11.08 -17.18
N THR A 379 -18.17 11.51 -18.40
CA THR A 379 -19.02 11.41 -19.60
C THR A 379 -18.21 10.85 -20.77
N ASP A 380 -18.88 10.61 -21.90
CA ASP A 380 -18.26 10.21 -23.16
C ASP A 380 -17.62 11.37 -23.93
N HIS A 381 -17.38 12.52 -23.28
CA HIS A 381 -16.76 13.67 -23.94
C HIS A 381 -15.30 13.36 -24.35
N PRO A 382 -14.90 13.55 -25.63
CA PRO A 382 -13.61 13.10 -26.15
C PRO A 382 -12.38 13.65 -25.39
N GLU A 383 -12.40 14.91 -24.98
CA GLU A 383 -11.30 15.52 -24.20
C GLU A 383 -11.11 14.86 -22.82
N TYR A 384 -12.20 14.46 -22.15
CA TYR A 384 -12.11 13.74 -20.88
C TYR A 384 -11.67 12.29 -21.09
N LEU A 385 -12.25 11.61 -22.08
CA LEU A 385 -11.89 10.23 -22.43
C LEU A 385 -10.41 10.10 -22.81
N ALA A 386 -9.85 11.04 -23.57
CA ALA A 386 -8.43 11.00 -23.92
C ALA A 386 -7.52 11.05 -22.68
N ALA A 387 -7.84 11.89 -21.70
CA ALA A 387 -7.11 11.99 -20.44
C ALA A 387 -7.28 10.73 -19.57
N ALA A 388 -8.50 10.19 -19.50
CA ALA A 388 -8.80 8.95 -18.80
C ALA A 388 -8.06 7.76 -19.43
N ASP A 389 -8.06 7.63 -20.76
CA ASP A 389 -7.41 6.56 -21.49
C ASP A 389 -5.90 6.55 -21.28
N GLU A 390 -5.28 7.73 -21.26
CA GLU A 390 -3.86 7.86 -21.00
C GLU A 390 -3.49 7.37 -19.59
N TRP A 391 -4.26 7.78 -18.58
CA TRP A 391 -4.11 7.29 -17.21
C TRP A 391 -4.28 5.77 -17.14
N LEU A 392 -5.37 5.26 -17.71
CA LEU A 392 -5.70 3.84 -17.69
C LEU A 392 -4.62 3.02 -18.38
N THR A 393 -4.08 3.45 -19.52
CA THR A 393 -2.93 2.77 -20.15
C THR A 393 -1.70 2.73 -19.27
N ALA A 394 -1.37 3.83 -18.61
CA ALA A 394 -0.21 3.90 -17.73
C ALA A 394 -0.33 2.92 -16.55
N ILE A 395 -1.47 2.92 -15.85
CA ILE A 395 -1.68 2.02 -14.72
C ILE A 395 -1.93 0.57 -15.15
N ASN A 396 -2.69 0.32 -16.23
CA ASN A 396 -2.96 -1.02 -16.74
C ASN A 396 -1.68 -1.73 -17.22
N GLY A 397 -0.69 -0.98 -17.70
CA GLY A 397 0.64 -1.52 -17.99
C GLY A 397 1.33 -2.14 -16.77
N ILE A 398 1.02 -1.68 -15.56
CA ILE A 398 1.43 -2.31 -14.29
C ILE A 398 0.46 -3.44 -13.94
N LEU A 399 -0.85 -3.17 -13.91
CA LEU A 399 -1.86 -4.12 -13.45
C LEU A 399 -1.85 -5.43 -14.24
N LYS A 400 -1.62 -5.37 -15.56
CA LYS A 400 -1.47 -6.53 -16.44
C LYS A 400 -0.41 -7.52 -15.93
N LYS A 401 0.70 -7.04 -15.35
CA LYS A 401 1.78 -7.87 -14.80
C LYS A 401 1.41 -8.52 -13.47
N HIS A 402 0.33 -8.09 -12.84
CA HIS A 402 -0.10 -8.57 -11.53
C HIS A 402 -1.41 -9.35 -11.56
N GLN A 403 -1.98 -9.59 -12.74
CA GLN A 403 -3.14 -10.47 -12.88
C GLN A 403 -2.80 -11.91 -12.50
N ILE A 404 -3.73 -12.58 -11.84
CA ILE A 404 -3.58 -14.00 -11.53
C ILE A 404 -3.71 -14.89 -12.79
N THR A 405 -4.43 -14.41 -13.79
CA THR A 405 -4.72 -15.10 -15.05
C THR A 405 -3.44 -15.35 -15.84
N ASP A 406 -2.71 -14.31 -16.21
CA ASP A 406 -1.56 -14.38 -17.12
C ASP A 406 -0.35 -13.52 -16.70
N GLY A 407 -0.51 -12.61 -15.74
CA GLY A 407 0.56 -11.75 -15.24
C GLY A 407 1.48 -12.43 -14.21
N GLY A 408 1.02 -13.52 -13.60
CA GLY A 408 1.71 -14.19 -12.51
C GLY A 408 1.61 -13.44 -11.19
N GLY A 409 0.63 -12.55 -11.01
CA GLY A 409 0.33 -11.88 -9.73
C GLY A 409 -0.85 -12.50 -8.97
N THR A 410 -1.58 -11.68 -8.21
CA THR A 410 -2.76 -12.09 -7.42
C THR A 410 -3.96 -11.15 -7.59
N VAL A 411 -3.97 -10.29 -8.61
CA VAL A 411 -5.16 -9.49 -8.97
C VAL A 411 -6.24 -10.43 -9.51
N ILE A 412 -7.43 -10.38 -8.92
CA ILE A 412 -8.57 -11.28 -9.21
C ILE A 412 -9.81 -10.55 -9.75
N ALA A 413 -9.90 -9.23 -9.61
CA ALA A 413 -11.00 -8.43 -10.14
C ALA A 413 -10.56 -6.98 -10.35
N TYR A 414 -11.21 -6.29 -11.29
CA TYR A 414 -10.90 -4.93 -11.70
C TYR A 414 -12.16 -4.06 -11.64
N GLN A 415 -12.11 -2.93 -10.93
CA GLN A 415 -13.20 -1.95 -10.91
C GLN A 415 -12.99 -0.91 -12.02
N ILE A 416 -14.01 -0.69 -12.85
CA ILE A 416 -14.09 0.53 -13.67
C ILE A 416 -14.92 1.58 -12.92
N GLU A 417 -14.51 2.85 -12.99
CA GLU A 417 -15.23 3.95 -12.34
C GLU A 417 -15.35 3.78 -10.80
N ASN A 418 -16.17 4.62 -10.16
CA ASN A 418 -16.56 4.54 -8.76
C ASN A 418 -17.94 5.18 -8.51
N GLU A 419 -18.92 4.42 -8.00
CA GLU A 419 -20.20 4.95 -7.50
C GLU A 419 -20.96 5.88 -8.50
N LEU A 420 -20.84 5.63 -9.80
CA LEU A 420 -21.63 6.33 -10.81
C LEU A 420 -23.11 5.96 -10.68
N ASP A 421 -23.95 6.85 -10.17
CA ASP A 421 -25.40 6.64 -10.06
C ASP A 421 -26.20 7.24 -11.24
N VAL A 422 -25.52 7.97 -12.14
CA VAL A 422 -26.10 8.58 -13.34
C VAL A 422 -26.02 7.62 -14.52
N THR A 423 -27.17 7.18 -15.05
CA THR A 423 -27.25 6.12 -16.08
C THR A 423 -27.73 6.61 -17.47
N GLN A 424 -27.54 7.90 -17.78
CA GLN A 424 -27.97 8.51 -19.05
C GLN A 424 -27.17 7.94 -20.24
N PRO A 425 -27.62 8.13 -21.51
CA PRO A 425 -26.94 7.60 -22.69
C PRO A 425 -25.45 7.97 -22.81
N THR A 426 -25.07 9.15 -22.33
CA THR A 426 -23.67 9.61 -22.25
C THR A 426 -22.84 8.76 -21.30
N GLN A 427 -23.37 8.44 -20.11
CA GLN A 427 -22.71 7.58 -19.12
C GLN A 427 -22.67 6.12 -19.56
N GLN A 428 -23.71 5.65 -20.27
CA GLN A 428 -23.72 4.30 -20.86
C GLN A 428 -22.56 4.11 -21.86
N ARG A 429 -22.35 5.09 -22.76
CA ARG A 429 -21.20 5.07 -23.68
C ARG A 429 -19.86 5.21 -22.97
N TYR A 430 -19.79 6.06 -21.95
CA TYR A 430 -18.59 6.20 -21.10
C TYR A 430 -18.20 4.90 -20.40
N MET A 431 -19.14 4.24 -19.71
CA MET A 431 -18.87 2.96 -19.03
C MET A 431 -18.44 1.88 -20.02
N GLN A 432 -19.10 1.80 -21.18
CA GLN A 432 -18.68 0.87 -22.24
C GLN A 432 -17.26 1.16 -22.73
N HIS A 433 -16.92 2.44 -22.92
CA HIS A 433 -15.58 2.88 -23.30
C HIS A 433 -14.53 2.46 -22.26
N LEU A 434 -14.80 2.64 -20.95
CA LEU A 434 -13.89 2.20 -19.89
C LEU A 434 -13.68 0.69 -19.88
N TYR A 435 -14.75 -0.08 -20.09
CA TYR A 435 -14.67 -1.54 -20.21
C TYR A 435 -13.80 -1.95 -21.39
N ASP A 436 -14.09 -1.41 -22.58
CA ASP A 436 -13.34 -1.70 -23.81
C ASP A 436 -11.88 -1.30 -23.67
N LYS A 437 -11.61 -0.16 -23.02
CA LYS A 437 -10.27 0.33 -22.73
C LYS A 437 -9.49 -0.64 -21.84
N ALA A 438 -10.06 -1.06 -20.72
CA ALA A 438 -9.43 -2.02 -19.82
C ALA A 438 -9.11 -3.35 -20.54
N ARG A 439 -10.05 -3.86 -21.36
CA ARG A 439 -9.82 -5.05 -22.19
C ARG A 439 -8.71 -4.84 -23.22
N ALA A 440 -8.71 -3.72 -23.93
CA ALA A 440 -7.69 -3.40 -24.93
C ALA A 440 -6.28 -3.28 -24.32
N ASP A 441 -6.17 -2.79 -23.09
CA ASP A 441 -4.90 -2.70 -22.36
C ASP A 441 -4.43 -4.04 -21.78
N GLY A 442 -5.24 -5.11 -21.91
CA GLY A 442 -4.89 -6.48 -21.54
C GLY A 442 -5.40 -6.92 -20.17
N ILE A 443 -6.41 -6.26 -19.61
CA ILE A 443 -7.08 -6.73 -18.39
C ILE A 443 -7.98 -7.94 -18.72
N THR A 444 -7.64 -9.09 -18.14
CA THR A 444 -8.27 -10.40 -18.39
C THR A 444 -9.06 -10.93 -17.19
N VAL A 445 -8.91 -10.33 -16.01
CA VAL A 445 -9.76 -10.63 -14.84
C VAL A 445 -11.17 -10.05 -14.99
N PRO A 446 -12.17 -10.51 -14.21
CA PRO A 446 -13.52 -9.97 -14.23
C PRO A 446 -13.55 -8.47 -13.90
N ILE A 447 -14.35 -7.73 -14.66
CA ILE A 447 -14.60 -6.29 -14.51
C ILE A 447 -15.93 -6.07 -13.79
N PHE A 448 -15.93 -5.14 -12.85
CA PHE A 448 -17.14 -4.72 -12.13
C PHE A 448 -17.19 -3.21 -11.97
N HIS A 449 -18.35 -2.73 -11.55
CA HIS A 449 -18.58 -1.38 -11.01
C HIS A 449 -19.20 -1.54 -9.61
N ASN A 450 -18.87 -0.63 -8.70
CA ASN A 450 -19.51 -0.55 -7.39
C ASN A 450 -20.65 0.47 -7.42
N ASP A 451 -21.89 0.00 -7.46
CA ASP A 451 -23.07 0.86 -7.43
C ASP A 451 -23.13 1.64 -6.10
N LYS A 452 -23.54 2.93 -6.18
CA LYS A 452 -23.64 3.84 -5.03
C LYS A 452 -24.79 3.41 -4.13
N GLY A 453 -24.51 2.61 -3.12
CA GLY A 453 -25.58 1.89 -2.43
C GLY A 453 -25.99 0.66 -3.24
N ARG A 454 -27.29 0.40 -3.36
CA ARG A 454 -27.82 -0.84 -3.98
C ARG A 454 -28.92 -0.51 -4.98
N ASN A 455 -28.65 0.29 -6.01
CA ASN A 455 -29.69 0.80 -6.90
C ASN A 455 -30.06 -0.18 -8.01
N GLY A 456 -29.23 -1.21 -8.24
CA GLY A 456 -29.37 -2.09 -9.38
C GLY A 456 -28.88 -1.44 -10.67
N ASN A 457 -27.96 -0.48 -10.57
CA ASN A 457 -27.32 0.14 -11.71
C ASN A 457 -26.12 -0.69 -12.18
N TRP A 458 -25.87 -0.65 -13.49
CA TRP A 458 -24.71 -1.29 -14.14
C TRP A 458 -24.62 -2.81 -13.92
N VAL A 459 -25.77 -3.48 -13.80
CA VAL A 459 -25.81 -4.94 -13.70
C VAL A 459 -25.31 -5.57 -15.01
N PRO A 460 -24.67 -6.75 -14.97
CA PRO A 460 -24.32 -7.50 -16.17
C PRO A 460 -25.55 -7.82 -17.01
N LYS A 461 -25.36 -7.89 -18.33
CA LYS A 461 -26.39 -8.32 -19.28
C LYS A 461 -26.96 -9.67 -18.88
N GLY A 462 -28.29 -9.79 -18.93
CA GLY A 462 -28.97 -11.04 -18.58
C GLY A 462 -29.20 -11.25 -17.08
N SER A 463 -29.07 -10.20 -16.26
CA SER A 463 -29.54 -10.20 -14.87
C SER A 463 -31.05 -10.43 -14.78
N ASN A 464 -31.83 -9.94 -15.77
CA ASN A 464 -33.28 -10.14 -15.92
C ASN A 464 -34.12 -9.75 -14.69
N VAL A 465 -33.64 -8.80 -13.88
CA VAL A 465 -34.36 -8.28 -12.70
C VAL A 465 -35.06 -6.96 -13.07
N PRO A 466 -36.40 -6.85 -12.90
CA PRO A 466 -37.12 -5.61 -13.19
C PRO A 466 -36.58 -4.41 -12.41
N GLY A 467 -36.41 -3.27 -13.09
CA GLY A 467 -35.94 -2.01 -12.50
C GLY A 467 -34.42 -1.87 -12.43
N THR A 468 -33.65 -2.87 -12.87
CA THR A 468 -32.20 -2.76 -13.00
C THR A 468 -31.80 -2.03 -14.28
N VAL A 469 -30.60 -1.47 -14.30
CA VAL A 469 -29.98 -0.85 -15.47
C VAL A 469 -28.77 -1.69 -15.89
N GLU A 470 -28.79 -2.21 -17.11
CA GLU A 470 -27.66 -2.99 -17.62
C GLU A 470 -26.44 -2.10 -17.88
N GLY A 471 -25.26 -2.66 -17.66
CA GLY A 471 -23.95 -2.08 -17.96
C GLY A 471 -23.00 -3.09 -18.62
N PRO A 472 -21.77 -2.68 -18.93
CA PRO A 472 -20.80 -3.54 -19.60
C PRO A 472 -20.13 -4.57 -18.67
N ASN A 473 -20.38 -4.50 -17.36
CA ASN A 473 -19.69 -5.27 -16.34
C ASN A 473 -19.91 -6.79 -16.45
N ASP A 474 -18.93 -7.55 -15.97
CA ASP A 474 -19.04 -9.01 -15.83
C ASP A 474 -19.71 -9.41 -14.50
N LEU A 475 -19.49 -8.61 -13.45
CA LEU A 475 -20.04 -8.79 -12.11
C LEU A 475 -20.79 -7.54 -11.67
N TYR A 476 -21.92 -7.71 -10.99
CA TYR A 476 -22.56 -6.63 -10.25
C TYR A 476 -21.97 -6.56 -8.84
N ALA A 477 -21.50 -5.38 -8.45
CA ALA A 477 -21.12 -5.09 -7.07
C ALA A 477 -21.82 -3.81 -6.61
N PHE A 478 -21.97 -3.68 -5.30
CA PHE A 478 -22.73 -2.60 -4.69
C PHE A 478 -22.10 -2.21 -3.35
N ASP A 479 -22.39 -0.99 -2.90
CA ASP A 479 -21.83 -0.44 -1.67
C ASP A 479 -22.87 -0.35 -0.56
N GLY A 480 -22.39 -0.26 0.68
CA GLY A 480 -23.24 -0.35 1.84
C GLY A 480 -22.61 0.13 3.13
N TYR A 481 -23.16 1.22 3.68
CA TYR A 481 -22.72 1.80 4.95
C TYR A 481 -23.85 1.80 6.02
N PRO A 482 -24.43 0.64 6.39
CA PRO A 482 -25.57 0.57 7.31
C PRO A 482 -25.17 0.72 8.79
N GLY A 483 -23.91 1.07 9.06
CA GLY A 483 -23.35 1.27 10.40
C GLY A 483 -24.21 2.19 11.28
N GLY A 484 -24.13 2.03 12.60
CA GLY A 484 -24.77 2.96 13.53
C GLY A 484 -24.02 4.28 13.65
N SER A 485 -24.69 5.32 14.14
CA SER A 485 -24.09 6.64 14.34
C SER A 485 -23.35 6.76 15.67
N CYS A 486 -22.33 7.61 15.67
CA CYS A 486 -21.88 8.30 16.87
C CYS A 486 -22.71 9.58 17.03
N ASP A 487 -22.99 9.96 18.27
CA ASP A 487 -23.66 11.22 18.57
C ASP A 487 -22.68 12.39 18.39
N VAL A 488 -23.21 13.62 18.36
CA VAL A 488 -22.43 14.83 18.05
C VAL A 488 -21.30 15.10 19.03
N ASP A 489 -21.35 14.54 20.24
CA ASP A 489 -20.33 14.60 21.28
C ASP A 489 -19.29 13.47 21.19
N ALA A 490 -19.29 12.73 20.08
CA ALA A 490 -18.44 11.56 19.85
C ALA A 490 -18.67 10.42 20.87
N THR A 491 -19.92 10.26 21.34
CA THR A 491 -20.34 9.10 22.14
C THR A 491 -21.06 8.04 21.29
N VAL A 492 -21.07 6.80 21.76
CA VAL A 492 -21.61 5.64 21.02
C VAL A 492 -23.15 5.71 21.00
N GLY A 493 -23.72 5.91 19.83
CA GLY A 493 -25.17 5.95 19.61
C GLY A 493 -25.84 4.57 19.53
N LYS A 494 -27.13 4.55 19.16
CA LYS A 494 -27.99 3.34 19.11
C LYS A 494 -27.68 2.37 17.95
N PRO A 495 -27.94 1.06 18.12
CA PRO A 495 -27.87 0.08 17.02
C PRO A 495 -28.73 0.38 15.82
N ASN A 496 -28.13 0.24 14.63
CA ASN A 496 -28.89 0.10 13.40
C ASN A 496 -29.24 -1.37 13.15
N LEU A 497 -30.32 -1.60 12.41
CA LEU A 497 -30.71 -2.93 11.94
C LEU A 497 -29.69 -3.41 10.89
N ALA A 498 -29.15 -4.60 11.07
CA ALA A 498 -28.35 -5.23 10.03
C ALA A 498 -29.26 -5.68 8.88
N PRO A 499 -29.00 -5.22 7.65
CA PRO A 499 -29.88 -5.54 6.53
C PRO A 499 -29.55 -6.88 5.87
N ASP A 500 -30.57 -7.53 5.31
CA ASP A 500 -30.42 -8.72 4.47
C ASP A 500 -30.16 -8.31 3.01
N TRP A 501 -28.93 -7.91 2.65
CA TRP A 501 -28.58 -7.45 1.29
C TRP A 501 -27.94 -8.51 0.37
N GLY A 502 -27.84 -9.75 0.85
CA GLY A 502 -27.37 -10.86 0.02
C GLY A 502 -28.46 -11.46 -0.89
N MET A 503 -28.15 -12.59 -1.53
CA MET A 503 -29.03 -13.29 -2.47
C MET A 503 -30.38 -13.70 -1.87
N TYR A 504 -30.42 -13.94 -0.56
CA TYR A 504 -31.61 -14.43 0.17
C TYR A 504 -32.40 -13.35 0.91
N GLY A 505 -32.09 -12.08 0.63
CA GLY A 505 -32.76 -10.91 1.18
C GLY A 505 -34.13 -10.60 0.53
N PRO A 506 -34.63 -9.36 0.70
CA PRO A 506 -35.94 -8.92 0.17
C PRO A 506 -36.11 -9.03 -1.35
N GLY A 507 -35.03 -9.12 -2.13
CA GLY A 507 -35.07 -9.28 -3.59
C GLY A 507 -35.20 -7.98 -4.39
N GLY A 508 -35.07 -8.09 -5.72
CA GLY A 508 -35.29 -7.01 -6.68
C GLY A 508 -34.09 -6.09 -6.92
N ALA A 509 -34.29 -5.06 -7.76
CA ALA A 509 -33.22 -4.11 -8.14
C ALA A 509 -32.57 -3.42 -6.93
N PHE A 510 -33.35 -3.15 -5.88
CA PHE A 510 -32.87 -2.50 -4.66
C PHE A 510 -32.44 -3.48 -3.56
N GLY A 511 -32.40 -4.78 -3.84
CA GLY A 511 -32.19 -5.83 -2.86
C GLY A 511 -30.73 -6.20 -2.60
N GLY A 512 -29.76 -5.42 -3.11
CA GLY A 512 -28.34 -5.76 -3.05
C GLY A 512 -27.99 -6.84 -4.07
N ALA A 513 -27.38 -7.95 -3.65
CA ALA A 513 -26.89 -9.01 -4.55
C ALA A 513 -27.98 -9.60 -5.45
N SER A 514 -29.24 -9.57 -4.99
CA SER A 514 -30.39 -10.07 -5.75
C SER A 514 -30.72 -9.27 -7.02
N ALA A 515 -30.10 -8.10 -7.24
CA ALA A 515 -30.20 -7.37 -8.51
C ALA A 515 -29.50 -8.10 -9.68
N SER A 516 -28.57 -9.01 -9.37
CA SER A 516 -27.85 -9.84 -10.34
C SER A 516 -27.76 -11.30 -9.85
N PRO A 517 -28.86 -12.06 -9.94
CA PRO A 517 -28.95 -13.40 -9.33
C PRO A 517 -28.01 -14.45 -9.93
N ASN A 518 -27.43 -14.16 -11.10
CA ASN A 518 -26.52 -15.06 -11.83
C ASN A 518 -25.04 -14.84 -11.48
N THR A 519 -24.72 -13.80 -10.72
CA THR A 519 -23.35 -13.49 -10.25
C THR A 519 -23.23 -13.70 -8.75
N PRO A 520 -22.02 -13.93 -8.22
CA PRO A 520 -21.81 -14.06 -6.78
C PRO A 520 -22.19 -12.77 -6.06
N GLY A 521 -22.70 -12.89 -4.82
CA GLY A 521 -23.02 -11.73 -4.01
C GLY A 521 -21.76 -10.92 -3.66
N PHE A 522 -21.71 -9.67 -4.13
CA PHE A 522 -20.53 -8.82 -4.08
C PHE A 522 -20.82 -7.45 -3.45
N ALA A 523 -20.37 -7.25 -2.22
CA ALA A 523 -20.33 -5.94 -1.57
C ALA A 523 -18.92 -5.33 -1.75
N ALA A 524 -18.78 -4.38 -2.69
CA ALA A 524 -17.48 -3.82 -3.05
C ALA A 524 -16.94 -2.86 -2.00
N GLU A 525 -17.80 -2.07 -1.36
CA GLU A 525 -17.48 -1.32 -0.15
C GLU A 525 -18.55 -1.56 0.91
N TYR A 526 -18.17 -2.21 2.01
CA TYR A 526 -19.02 -2.35 3.19
C TYR A 526 -18.41 -1.64 4.39
N GLY A 527 -19.18 -0.79 5.05
CA GLY A 527 -18.69 0.12 6.10
C GLY A 527 -17.90 -0.56 7.22
N GLY A 528 -16.59 -0.42 7.18
CA GLY A 528 -15.64 -0.81 8.23
C GLY A 528 -15.39 0.29 9.26
N GLY A 529 -15.98 1.47 9.07
CA GLY A 529 -15.85 2.67 9.90
C GLY A 529 -16.60 3.85 9.26
N TRP A 530 -16.18 5.08 9.54
CA TRP A 530 -16.72 6.28 8.88
C TRP A 530 -15.68 7.41 8.88
N PHE A 531 -15.66 8.23 7.82
CA PHE A 531 -14.82 9.43 7.77
C PHE A 531 -15.27 10.47 8.82
N ASP A 532 -14.43 11.46 9.10
CA ASP A 532 -14.77 12.55 10.01
C ASP A 532 -14.37 13.90 9.40
N TYR A 533 -15.00 14.98 9.85
CA TYR A 533 -14.96 16.28 9.19
C TYR A 533 -14.44 17.42 10.05
N TRP A 534 -13.93 18.48 9.41
CA TRP A 534 -13.47 19.69 10.08
C TRP A 534 -14.56 20.29 10.96
N GLY A 535 -14.24 20.53 12.24
CA GLY A 535 -15.20 21.06 13.19
C GLY A 535 -16.10 20.01 13.84
N SER A 536 -15.85 18.71 13.69
CA SER A 536 -16.47 17.68 14.54
C SER A 536 -15.82 17.61 15.93
N ASN A 537 -16.27 16.69 16.78
CA ASN A 537 -15.67 16.42 18.10
C ASN A 537 -14.68 15.23 18.10
N GLY A 538 -14.30 14.71 16.94
CA GLY A 538 -13.37 13.58 16.80
C GLY A 538 -14.08 12.24 16.98
N ALA A 539 -14.65 11.70 15.90
CA ALA A 539 -15.53 10.54 15.94
C ALA A 539 -14.81 9.18 15.74
N TYR A 540 -13.55 9.15 15.31
CA TYR A 540 -12.87 7.89 14.95
C TYR A 540 -12.81 6.87 16.11
N GLY A 541 -12.52 7.30 17.33
CA GLY A 541 -12.52 6.43 18.51
C GLY A 541 -13.91 5.85 18.81
N CYS A 542 -14.95 6.65 18.67
CA CYS A 542 -16.33 6.20 18.81
C CYS A 542 -16.73 5.24 17.67
N ASN A 543 -16.40 5.56 16.42
CA ASN A 543 -16.69 4.72 15.26
C ASN A 543 -16.04 3.33 15.41
N ALA A 544 -14.83 3.26 15.95
CA ALA A 544 -14.15 2.00 16.22
C ALA A 544 -14.91 1.11 17.23
N GLN A 545 -15.55 1.71 18.25
CA GLN A 545 -16.38 0.99 19.23
C GLN A 545 -17.75 0.62 18.64
N ARG A 546 -18.40 1.58 17.98
CA ARG A 546 -19.73 1.47 17.38
C ARG A 546 -19.80 0.42 16.28
N LEU A 547 -18.76 0.36 15.44
CA LEU A 547 -18.54 -0.68 14.44
C LEU A 547 -17.52 -1.73 14.94
N GLY A 548 -17.57 -2.04 16.24
CA GLY A 548 -16.71 -3.00 16.93
C GLY A 548 -17.11 -4.47 16.74
N SER A 549 -16.58 -5.35 17.60
CA SER A 549 -16.70 -6.81 17.42
C SER A 549 -18.15 -7.33 17.40
N GLY A 550 -19.04 -6.77 18.23
CA GLY A 550 -20.48 -7.12 18.23
C GLY A 550 -21.20 -6.73 16.93
N TYR A 551 -20.91 -5.51 16.42
CA TYR A 551 -21.41 -5.07 15.12
C TYR A 551 -20.96 -6.02 14.01
N GLN A 552 -19.68 -6.38 13.97
CA GLN A 552 -19.13 -7.26 12.94
C GLN A 552 -19.80 -8.64 12.96
N ARG A 553 -20.00 -9.23 14.13
CA ARG A 553 -20.69 -10.53 14.25
C ARG A 553 -22.11 -10.46 13.71
N VAL A 554 -22.88 -9.44 14.08
CA VAL A 554 -24.28 -9.28 13.62
C VAL A 554 -24.35 -8.96 12.13
N PHE A 555 -23.67 -7.90 11.69
CA PHE A 555 -23.77 -7.40 10.32
C PHE A 555 -23.08 -8.34 9.34
N TYR A 556 -21.84 -8.74 9.61
CA TYR A 556 -21.12 -9.60 8.66
C TYR A 556 -21.58 -11.06 8.77
N GLY A 557 -22.05 -11.52 9.93
CA GLY A 557 -22.72 -12.81 10.05
C GLY A 557 -24.00 -12.87 9.24
N THR A 558 -24.79 -11.79 9.26
CA THR A 558 -25.98 -11.64 8.39
C THR A 558 -25.58 -11.62 6.90
N ASN A 559 -24.49 -10.95 6.53
CA ASN A 559 -23.99 -10.97 5.16
C ASN A 559 -23.61 -12.39 4.68
N ILE A 560 -22.87 -13.14 5.51
CA ILE A 560 -22.49 -14.53 5.22
C ILE A 560 -23.76 -15.41 5.08
N ALA A 561 -24.71 -15.30 6.00
CA ALA A 561 -25.96 -16.05 5.96
C ALA A 561 -26.82 -15.75 4.72
N ASN A 562 -26.74 -14.52 4.20
CA ASN A 562 -27.48 -14.14 2.99
C ASN A 562 -26.70 -14.40 1.69
N GLY A 563 -25.50 -15.01 1.74
CA GLY A 563 -24.77 -15.42 0.54
C GLY A 563 -23.91 -14.31 -0.10
N LEU A 564 -23.44 -13.33 0.68
CA LEU A 564 -22.39 -12.41 0.22
C LEU A 564 -21.02 -13.09 0.37
N THR A 565 -20.47 -13.58 -0.74
CA THR A 565 -19.21 -14.33 -0.79
C THR A 565 -18.02 -13.50 -1.25
N ILE A 566 -18.25 -12.27 -1.69
CA ILE A 566 -17.21 -11.26 -1.97
C ILE A 566 -17.57 -10.00 -1.19
N GLN A 567 -16.70 -9.60 -0.26
CA GLN A 567 -16.91 -8.43 0.58
C GLN A 567 -15.58 -7.70 0.77
N SER A 568 -15.55 -6.38 0.69
CA SER A 568 -14.40 -5.56 1.13
C SER A 568 -14.83 -4.55 2.20
N PHE A 569 -14.17 -4.56 3.36
CA PHE A 569 -14.48 -3.61 4.43
C PHE A 569 -13.72 -2.30 4.26
N TYR A 570 -14.46 -1.25 3.92
CA TYR A 570 -13.97 0.12 3.70
C TYR A 570 -14.17 0.95 4.98
N MET A 571 -13.12 1.33 5.73
CA MET A 571 -11.71 0.98 5.60
C MET A 571 -11.29 -0.16 6.54
N THR A 572 -10.27 -0.91 6.13
CA THR A 572 -9.53 -1.81 7.03
C THR A 572 -8.30 -1.12 7.61
N TYR A 573 -7.58 -0.35 6.79
CA TYR A 573 -6.58 0.63 7.21
C TYR A 573 -6.79 1.91 6.41
N GLY A 574 -7.17 3.00 7.07
CA GLY A 574 -7.39 4.27 6.39
C GLY A 574 -6.11 5.09 6.16
N GLY A 575 -5.27 5.27 7.17
CA GLY A 575 -3.99 5.98 7.07
C GLY A 575 -4.10 7.51 7.20
N THR A 576 -3.17 8.25 6.58
CA THR A 576 -3.06 9.70 6.67
C THR A 576 -3.22 10.34 5.30
N SER A 577 -4.17 11.26 5.15
CA SER A 577 -4.29 12.14 3.97
C SER A 577 -3.30 13.29 4.08
N TRP A 578 -2.01 12.99 3.92
CA TRP A 578 -0.91 13.96 4.07
C TRP A 578 -0.88 15.00 2.94
N GLY A 579 -0.14 16.10 3.15
CA GLY A 579 -0.13 17.22 2.22
C GLY A 579 -1.50 17.86 2.02
N TRP A 580 -1.72 18.41 0.83
CA TRP A 580 -2.99 18.97 0.37
C TRP A 580 -3.96 17.94 -0.25
N MET A 581 -3.72 16.64 0.00
CA MET A 581 -4.53 15.53 -0.49
C MET A 581 -5.99 15.48 0.02
N PRO A 582 -6.31 15.84 1.28
CA PRO A 582 -7.68 15.76 1.80
C PRO A 582 -8.71 16.47 0.90
N ALA A 583 -9.91 15.91 0.78
CA ALA A 583 -11.06 16.68 0.30
C ALA A 583 -11.42 17.77 1.33
N PRO A 584 -12.12 18.85 0.95
CA PRO A 584 -12.32 20.00 1.83
C PRO A 584 -13.16 19.73 3.09
N VAL A 585 -13.87 18.61 3.12
CA VAL A 585 -14.67 18.20 4.28
C VAL A 585 -13.84 17.46 5.34
N VAL A 586 -12.89 16.62 4.93
CA VAL A 586 -12.09 15.80 5.85
C VAL A 586 -10.79 16.50 6.25
N TYR A 587 -10.27 16.16 7.42
CA TYR A 587 -8.97 16.64 7.90
C TYR A 587 -7.84 15.65 7.57
N THR A 588 -6.65 15.88 8.12
CA THR A 588 -5.42 15.14 7.77
C THR A 588 -5.52 13.65 8.10
N SER A 589 -5.93 13.30 9.32
CA SER A 589 -6.10 11.90 9.72
C SER A 589 -7.27 11.27 8.97
N TYR A 590 -7.01 10.09 8.43
CA TYR A 590 -8.00 9.22 7.84
C TYR A 590 -8.03 7.88 8.57
N ASP A 591 -7.94 7.91 9.91
CA ASP A 591 -8.00 6.71 10.76
C ASP A 591 -9.29 5.90 10.56
N TYR A 592 -10.39 6.59 10.24
CA TYR A 592 -11.69 6.00 9.88
C TYR A 592 -12.39 5.20 11.00
N GLY A 593 -11.76 5.02 12.17
CA GLY A 593 -12.20 4.01 13.13
C GLY A 593 -12.04 2.57 12.61
N SER A 594 -11.08 2.36 11.69
CA SER A 594 -10.86 1.07 11.02
C SER A 594 -10.23 0.02 11.94
N ALA A 595 -10.17 -1.23 11.46
CA ALA A 595 -9.63 -2.35 12.25
C ALA A 595 -8.14 -2.20 12.58
N ILE A 596 -7.39 -1.61 11.66
CA ILE A 596 -6.02 -1.16 11.87
C ILE A 596 -6.07 0.37 12.02
N ASP A 597 -5.55 0.91 13.12
CA ASP A 597 -5.53 2.37 13.36
C ASP A 597 -4.50 3.09 12.48
N GLU A 598 -4.54 4.42 12.45
CA GLU A 598 -3.61 5.26 11.67
C GLU A 598 -2.13 5.01 12.03
N ALA A 599 -1.84 4.75 13.30
CA ALA A 599 -0.51 4.38 13.82
C ALA A 599 -0.16 2.89 13.59
N ARG A 600 -1.00 2.17 12.84
CA ARG A 600 -0.90 0.76 12.45
C ARG A 600 -1.14 -0.23 13.60
N GLY A 601 -1.72 0.17 14.73
CA GLY A 601 -2.15 -0.71 15.82
C GLY A 601 -3.37 -1.56 15.44
N LEU A 602 -3.49 -2.75 16.05
CA LEU A 602 -4.67 -3.61 15.87
C LEU A 602 -5.71 -3.30 16.95
N ARG A 603 -6.91 -2.89 16.55
CA ARG A 603 -8.04 -2.68 17.46
C ARG A 603 -8.75 -4.00 17.80
N GLU A 604 -9.59 -3.99 18.84
CA GLU A 604 -10.42 -5.16 19.21
C GLU A 604 -11.22 -5.70 18.03
N LYS A 605 -11.76 -4.82 17.19
CA LYS A 605 -12.51 -5.20 15.98
C LYS A 605 -11.65 -5.96 14.94
N ALA A 606 -10.31 -5.85 14.96
CA ALA A 606 -9.45 -6.70 14.14
C ALA A 606 -9.43 -8.16 14.62
N ARG A 607 -9.70 -8.39 15.92
CA ARG A 607 -9.83 -9.72 16.52
C ARG A 607 -11.14 -10.38 16.11
N GLY A 608 -12.24 -9.61 16.07
CA GLY A 608 -13.52 -10.07 15.53
C GLY A 608 -13.43 -10.52 14.08
N ILE A 609 -12.84 -9.70 13.20
CA ILE A 609 -12.54 -10.07 11.80
C ILE A 609 -11.69 -11.35 11.74
N LYS A 610 -10.66 -11.48 12.60
CA LYS A 610 -9.77 -12.64 12.62
C LYS A 610 -10.50 -13.95 12.83
N LEU A 611 -11.40 -14.00 13.80
CA LEU A 611 -12.16 -15.21 14.10
C LEU A 611 -13.05 -15.62 12.91
N MET A 612 -13.78 -14.66 12.34
CA MET A 612 -14.67 -14.91 11.19
C MET A 612 -13.89 -15.25 9.91
N GLY A 613 -12.80 -14.54 9.65
CA GLY A 613 -11.96 -14.74 8.48
C GLY A 613 -11.28 -16.11 8.47
N HIS A 614 -10.73 -16.56 9.61
CA HIS A 614 -10.14 -17.90 9.71
C HIS A 614 -11.20 -19.01 9.64
N PHE A 615 -12.40 -18.78 10.20
CA PHE A 615 -13.55 -19.66 10.02
C PHE A 615 -13.90 -19.84 8.53
N LEU A 616 -14.10 -18.75 7.79
CA LEU A 616 -14.44 -18.78 6.37
C LEU A 616 -13.32 -19.41 5.51
N GLN A 617 -12.05 -19.15 5.86
CA GLN A 617 -10.93 -19.78 5.16
C GLN A 617 -10.81 -21.28 5.43
N THR A 618 -11.26 -21.74 6.61
CA THR A 618 -11.24 -23.15 7.00
C THR A 618 -12.40 -23.93 6.38
N VAL A 619 -13.60 -23.34 6.33
CA VAL A 619 -14.83 -24.03 5.95
C VAL A 619 -15.19 -23.73 4.49
N LYS A 620 -14.49 -24.39 3.56
CA LYS A 620 -14.64 -24.16 2.11
C LYS A 620 -16.06 -24.38 1.60
N ASP A 621 -16.82 -25.27 2.22
CA ASP A 621 -18.24 -25.54 1.90
C ASP A 621 -19.10 -24.27 1.91
N LEU A 622 -18.74 -23.24 2.68
CA LEU A 622 -19.49 -21.97 2.75
C LEU A 622 -19.43 -21.14 1.47
N THR A 623 -18.58 -21.51 0.51
CA THR A 623 -18.51 -20.87 -0.81
C THR A 623 -19.66 -21.27 -1.73
N GLN A 624 -20.50 -22.24 -1.33
CA GLN A 624 -21.64 -22.73 -2.08
C GLN A 624 -22.78 -23.10 -1.13
N MET A 625 -23.60 -22.12 -0.78
CA MET A 625 -24.68 -22.28 0.19
C MET A 625 -26.02 -21.87 -0.40
N ASP A 626 -27.01 -22.76 -0.37
CA ASP A 626 -28.43 -22.49 -0.57
C ASP A 626 -29.14 -22.20 0.76
N ARG A 627 -30.30 -21.54 0.70
CA ARG A 627 -31.17 -21.40 1.87
C ARG A 627 -31.89 -22.71 2.14
N ALA A 628 -31.84 -23.19 3.38
CA ALA A 628 -32.54 -24.38 3.82
C ALA A 628 -33.91 -24.03 4.44
N THR A 629 -34.71 -25.05 4.74
CA THR A 629 -35.98 -24.89 5.47
C THR A 629 -35.75 -24.16 6.80
N GLY A 630 -36.57 -23.15 7.08
CA GLY A 630 -36.43 -22.33 8.29
C GLY A 630 -36.48 -23.15 9.59
N LEU A 631 -35.71 -22.71 10.58
CA LEU A 631 -35.73 -23.26 11.94
C LEU A 631 -36.56 -22.35 12.84
N VAL A 632 -37.31 -22.95 13.77
CA VAL A 632 -38.15 -22.21 14.72
C VAL A 632 -37.46 -22.24 16.10
N PRO A 633 -36.93 -21.11 16.59
CA PRO A 633 -36.42 -21.01 17.95
C PRO A 633 -37.55 -20.99 18.98
N SER A 634 -37.25 -21.42 20.20
CA SER A 634 -38.19 -21.40 21.33
C SER A 634 -38.47 -19.98 21.85
N SER A 635 -37.57 -19.03 21.59
CA SER A 635 -37.76 -17.60 21.89
C SER A 635 -38.13 -16.83 20.62
N PRO A 636 -39.21 -16.02 20.61
CA PRO A 636 -39.57 -15.18 19.48
C PRO A 636 -38.60 -14.00 19.26
N ASN A 637 -37.75 -13.71 20.24
CA ASN A 637 -36.73 -12.65 20.16
C ASN A 637 -35.47 -13.09 19.41
N VAL A 638 -35.40 -14.35 18.97
CA VAL A 638 -34.26 -14.92 18.25
C VAL A 638 -34.67 -15.26 16.82
N ARG A 639 -33.79 -14.97 15.87
CA ARG A 639 -33.88 -15.40 14.47
C ARG A 639 -32.75 -16.38 14.18
N LEU A 640 -33.07 -17.46 13.47
CA LEU A 640 -32.12 -18.45 12.97
C LEU A 640 -32.09 -18.41 11.45
N TYR A 641 -30.95 -18.03 10.88
CA TYR A 641 -30.65 -18.31 9.48
C TYR A 641 -30.16 -19.76 9.36
N HIS A 642 -30.61 -20.46 8.33
CA HIS A 642 -30.28 -21.85 8.08
C HIS A 642 -29.95 -22.03 6.60
N ASN A 643 -28.69 -22.35 6.33
CA ASN A 643 -28.18 -22.56 4.99
C ASN A 643 -27.64 -23.98 4.84
N VAL A 644 -27.59 -24.47 3.60
CA VAL A 644 -27.11 -25.81 3.25
C VAL A 644 -26.18 -25.74 2.05
N ASN A 645 -25.05 -26.43 2.12
CA ASN A 645 -24.29 -26.76 0.94
C ASN A 645 -24.98 -27.93 0.21
N PRO A 646 -25.45 -27.74 -1.04
CA PRO A 646 -26.22 -28.77 -1.74
C PRO A 646 -25.41 -30.02 -2.10
N GLU A 647 -24.08 -29.92 -2.15
CA GLU A 647 -23.19 -31.04 -2.50
C GLU A 647 -22.76 -31.84 -1.27
N THR A 648 -22.36 -31.15 -0.20
CA THR A 648 -21.79 -31.82 0.99
C THR A 648 -22.81 -32.04 2.10
N GLY A 649 -23.95 -31.34 2.06
CA GLY A 649 -24.96 -31.36 3.11
C GLY A 649 -24.61 -30.52 4.35
N THR A 650 -23.42 -29.90 4.39
CA THR A 650 -22.96 -29.02 5.48
C THR A 650 -23.97 -27.89 5.71
N ARG A 651 -24.26 -27.61 6.98
CA ARG A 651 -25.18 -26.55 7.40
C ARG A 651 -24.43 -25.42 8.08
N LEU A 652 -24.81 -24.19 7.71
CA LEU A 652 -24.48 -23.00 8.47
C LEU A 652 -25.75 -22.54 9.18
N LEU A 653 -25.66 -22.40 10.51
CA LEU A 653 -26.73 -21.84 11.34
C LEU A 653 -26.24 -20.53 11.92
N VAL A 654 -26.95 -19.42 11.65
CA VAL A 654 -26.60 -18.11 12.22
C VAL A 654 -27.72 -17.66 13.14
N ALA A 655 -27.41 -17.50 14.42
CA ALA A 655 -28.34 -16.97 15.41
C ALA A 655 -28.13 -15.46 15.59
N THR A 656 -29.20 -14.67 15.43
CA THR A 656 -29.25 -13.23 15.73
C THR A 656 -30.51 -12.92 16.52
N HIS A 657 -30.63 -11.71 17.06
CA HIS A 657 -31.91 -11.25 17.60
C HIS A 657 -32.94 -11.00 16.48
N ALA A 658 -34.21 -10.90 16.86
CA ALA A 658 -35.35 -10.50 16.04
C ALA A 658 -36.11 -9.34 16.73
N PRO A 659 -35.94 -8.07 16.31
CA PRO A 659 -35.02 -7.61 15.27
C PRO A 659 -33.55 -7.70 15.70
N ASN A 660 -32.62 -7.79 14.74
CA ASN A 660 -31.20 -8.07 15.02
C ASN A 660 -30.41 -6.92 15.67
N ASN A 661 -31.06 -5.77 15.87
CA ASN A 661 -30.55 -4.64 16.65
C ASN A 661 -31.02 -4.66 18.12
N ALA A 662 -31.77 -5.68 18.55
CA ALA A 662 -32.18 -5.79 19.94
C ALA A 662 -30.97 -5.97 20.87
N GLN A 663 -31.12 -5.44 22.09
CA GLN A 663 -30.08 -5.44 23.12
C GLN A 663 -30.42 -6.35 24.30
N THR A 664 -31.40 -7.25 24.14
CA THR A 664 -31.88 -8.17 25.16
C THR A 664 -30.90 -9.32 25.42
N ASP A 665 -31.19 -10.11 26.44
CA ASP A 665 -30.43 -11.31 26.78
C ASP A 665 -31.39 -12.50 26.81
N ASP A 666 -31.37 -13.29 25.73
CA ASP A 666 -32.37 -14.29 25.44
C ASP A 666 -31.79 -15.70 25.52
N VAL A 667 -32.47 -16.57 26.27
CA VAL A 667 -32.20 -18.01 26.30
C VAL A 667 -33.14 -18.71 25.34
N PHE A 668 -32.62 -19.66 24.55
CA PHE A 668 -33.41 -20.37 23.56
C PHE A 668 -32.91 -21.79 23.29
N SER A 669 -33.71 -22.52 22.53
CA SER A 669 -33.42 -23.84 21.95
C SER A 669 -34.19 -23.98 20.65
N PHE A 670 -33.88 -24.98 19.84
CA PHE A 670 -34.62 -25.27 18.61
C PHE A 670 -34.49 -26.74 18.22
N LYS A 671 -35.36 -27.21 17.32
CA LYS A 671 -35.21 -28.54 16.70
C LYS A 671 -34.68 -28.38 15.29
N ALA A 672 -33.77 -29.26 14.88
CA ALA A 672 -33.20 -29.27 13.54
C ALA A 672 -33.14 -30.69 12.97
N ALA A 673 -33.63 -30.86 11.74
CA ALA A 673 -33.36 -32.02 10.92
C ALA A 673 -32.01 -31.79 10.21
N LEU A 674 -31.00 -32.53 10.65
CA LEU A 674 -29.63 -32.47 10.14
C LEU A 674 -29.35 -33.69 9.27
N PRO A 675 -28.29 -33.68 8.43
CA PRO A 675 -27.93 -34.84 7.62
C PRO A 675 -27.72 -36.13 8.43
N ASP A 676 -27.35 -36.00 9.70
CA ASP A 676 -27.01 -37.11 10.58
C ASP A 676 -28.17 -37.55 11.52
N GLY A 677 -29.33 -36.88 11.47
CA GLY A 677 -30.51 -37.18 12.28
C GLY A 677 -31.30 -35.94 12.72
N GLU A 678 -32.36 -36.16 13.52
CA GLU A 678 -33.11 -35.08 14.17
C GLU A 678 -32.63 -34.83 15.60
N TYR A 679 -32.47 -33.55 15.94
CA TYR A 679 -31.90 -33.11 17.21
C TYR A 679 -32.68 -31.93 17.80
N SER A 680 -32.84 -31.94 19.13
CA SER A 680 -33.15 -30.73 19.92
C SER A 680 -31.83 -30.11 20.35
N ILE A 681 -31.59 -28.85 20.00
CA ILE A 681 -30.32 -28.15 20.24
C ILE A 681 -30.57 -27.01 21.24
N PRO A 682 -29.88 -27.00 22.40
CA PRO A 682 -28.96 -28.03 22.87
C PRO A 682 -29.73 -29.20 23.51
N GLN A 683 -29.10 -30.36 23.61
CA GLN A 683 -29.66 -31.52 24.33
C GLN A 683 -29.41 -31.43 25.85
N ALA A 684 -28.42 -30.64 26.28
CA ALA A 684 -28.14 -30.29 27.68
C ALA A 684 -27.65 -28.85 27.80
N GLY A 685 -27.92 -28.19 28.93
CA GLY A 685 -27.57 -26.79 29.15
C GLY A 685 -28.50 -25.82 28.40
N THR A 686 -28.01 -24.60 28.14
CA THR A 686 -28.81 -23.53 27.53
C THR A 686 -28.06 -22.80 26.41
N LEU A 687 -28.75 -22.43 25.31
CA LEU A 687 -28.22 -21.44 24.38
C LEU A 687 -28.63 -20.06 24.85
N ARG A 688 -27.69 -19.12 24.82
CA ARG A 688 -27.90 -17.74 25.25
C ARG A 688 -27.43 -16.78 24.16
N LEU A 689 -28.19 -15.74 23.86
CA LEU A 689 -27.82 -14.69 22.93
C LEU A 689 -27.93 -13.34 23.62
N LYS A 690 -26.80 -12.66 23.80
CA LYS A 690 -26.73 -11.32 24.38
C LYS A 690 -26.88 -10.25 23.30
N GLY A 691 -27.32 -9.06 23.72
CA GLY A 691 -27.50 -7.91 22.84
C GLY A 691 -26.30 -7.64 21.94
N HIS A 692 -26.56 -7.38 20.66
CA HIS A 692 -25.52 -7.21 19.62
C HIS A 692 -24.52 -8.36 19.49
N ASP A 693 -24.98 -9.58 19.75
CA ASP A 693 -24.23 -10.78 19.43
C ASP A 693 -24.90 -11.54 18.27
N ALA A 694 -24.08 -12.29 17.56
CA ALA A 694 -24.52 -13.29 16.60
C ALA A 694 -23.57 -14.48 16.64
N LYS A 695 -24.11 -15.69 16.45
CA LYS A 695 -23.33 -16.93 16.55
C LYS A 695 -23.41 -17.71 15.26
N LEU A 696 -22.26 -18.11 14.71
CA LEU A 696 -22.13 -18.88 13.47
C LEU A 696 -21.75 -20.32 13.79
N TRP A 697 -22.71 -21.22 13.66
CA TRP A 697 -22.57 -22.63 13.99
C TRP A 697 -22.56 -23.51 12.75
N LEU A 698 -21.91 -24.67 12.89
CA LEU A 698 -21.86 -25.69 11.86
C LEU A 698 -22.59 -26.95 12.29
N ALA A 699 -23.23 -27.60 11.32
CA ALA A 699 -23.79 -28.93 11.46
C ALA A 699 -23.59 -29.76 10.19
N GLY A 700 -23.55 -31.09 10.34
CA GLY A 700 -23.35 -32.02 9.23
C GLY A 700 -22.04 -31.82 8.46
N TYR A 701 -20.96 -31.43 9.17
CA TYR A 701 -19.69 -31.02 8.58
C TYR A 701 -18.62 -32.11 8.70
N ASN A 702 -17.82 -32.29 7.64
CA ASN A 702 -16.65 -33.17 7.65
C ASN A 702 -15.45 -32.41 8.21
N LEU A 703 -15.14 -32.66 9.48
CA LEU A 703 -14.07 -32.01 10.23
C LEU A 703 -12.79 -32.86 10.12
N GLU A 704 -12.00 -32.61 9.07
CA GLU A 704 -10.93 -33.52 8.64
C GLU A 704 -11.43 -34.97 8.47
N ARG A 705 -10.95 -35.89 9.31
CA ARG A 705 -11.34 -37.32 9.26
C ARG A 705 -12.46 -37.61 10.26
N GLN A 706 -12.93 -36.60 10.99
CA GLN A 706 -14.04 -36.63 11.93
C GLN A 706 -15.33 -36.21 11.25
N ARG A 707 -16.46 -36.55 11.87
CA ARG A 707 -17.79 -36.12 11.44
C ARG A 707 -18.43 -35.29 12.55
N LEU A 708 -18.57 -33.99 12.32
CA LEU A 708 -19.27 -33.06 13.19
C LEU A 708 -20.76 -33.10 12.88
N VAL A 709 -21.54 -33.67 13.79
CA VAL A 709 -23.00 -33.69 13.69
C VAL A 709 -23.53 -32.27 13.90
N TYR A 710 -23.15 -31.61 15.00
CA TYR A 710 -23.27 -30.15 15.17
C TYR A 710 -22.38 -29.63 16.31
N SER A 711 -22.18 -28.32 16.35
CA SER A 711 -21.55 -27.60 17.45
C SER A 711 -22.32 -26.33 17.78
N THR A 712 -22.51 -26.03 19.06
CA THR A 712 -23.01 -24.73 19.55
C THR A 712 -21.87 -23.77 19.93
N SER A 713 -20.62 -24.20 19.72
CA SER A 713 -19.43 -23.36 19.66
C SER A 713 -19.08 -23.03 18.20
N GLU A 714 -18.52 -21.85 17.97
CA GLU A 714 -18.04 -21.41 16.66
C GLU A 714 -16.69 -22.07 16.35
N LEU A 715 -16.49 -22.52 15.11
CA LEU A 715 -15.21 -23.08 14.68
C LEU A 715 -14.24 -21.95 14.35
N PHE A 716 -13.03 -21.97 14.91
CA PHE A 716 -11.95 -21.08 14.47
C PHE A 716 -11.15 -21.69 13.33
N THR A 717 -10.64 -22.92 13.53
CA THR A 717 -9.90 -23.69 12.53
C THR A 717 -9.88 -25.17 12.87
N HIS A 718 -9.55 -26.02 11.91
CA HIS A 718 -9.08 -27.38 12.11
C HIS A 718 -7.90 -27.68 11.18
N LEU A 719 -7.15 -28.75 11.48
CA LEU A 719 -6.01 -29.21 10.68
C LEU A 719 -5.65 -30.67 11.02
N ARG A 720 -4.99 -31.35 10.07
CA ARG A 720 -4.34 -32.64 10.33
C ARG A 720 -3.03 -32.46 11.10
N GLN A 721 -2.83 -33.27 12.12
CA GLN A 721 -1.62 -33.31 12.93
C GLN A 721 -1.01 -34.71 12.92
N GLY A 722 -0.29 -35.03 11.84
CA GLY A 722 0.28 -36.36 11.62
C GLY A 722 -0.82 -37.43 11.51
N ALA A 723 -0.76 -38.43 12.38
CA ALA A 723 -1.76 -39.52 12.39
C ALA A 723 -3.14 -39.06 12.89
N GLY A 724 -3.22 -37.99 13.71
CA GLY A 724 -4.47 -37.48 14.28
C GLY A 724 -4.89 -36.12 13.71
N ASP A 725 -5.98 -35.57 14.23
CA ASP A 725 -6.57 -34.28 13.86
C ASP A 725 -6.56 -33.31 15.05
N LEU A 726 -6.59 -32.00 14.77
CA LEU A 726 -6.70 -30.93 15.75
C LEU A 726 -7.79 -29.95 15.31
N ALA A 727 -8.66 -29.55 16.24
CA ALA A 727 -9.68 -28.53 15.98
C ALA A 727 -9.79 -27.54 17.15
N LEU A 728 -9.99 -26.26 16.82
CA LEU A 728 -10.23 -25.19 17.79
C LEU A 728 -11.63 -24.62 17.59
N PHE A 729 -12.44 -24.74 18.64
CA PHE A 729 -13.76 -24.13 18.75
C PHE A 729 -13.77 -23.11 19.88
N TYR A 730 -14.67 -22.14 19.79
CA TYR A 730 -14.83 -21.13 20.83
C TYR A 730 -16.27 -20.69 21.04
N GLY A 731 -16.53 -20.12 22.20
CA GLY A 731 -17.80 -19.52 22.57
C GLY A 731 -17.61 -18.39 23.56
N ARG A 732 -18.69 -17.76 24.01
CA ARG A 732 -18.57 -16.58 24.89
C ARG A 732 -18.28 -17.06 26.30
N GLN A 733 -17.46 -16.30 27.01
CA GLN A 733 -17.05 -16.66 28.36
C GLN A 733 -18.26 -16.91 29.27
N GLY A 734 -18.26 -18.07 29.93
CA GLY A 734 -19.29 -18.53 30.85
C GLY A 734 -20.55 -19.10 30.21
N GLU A 735 -20.71 -19.06 28.88
CA GLU A 735 -21.86 -19.69 28.21
C GLU A 735 -21.66 -21.21 28.08
N ASP A 736 -22.76 -21.96 28.15
CA ASP A 736 -22.77 -23.40 27.89
C ASP A 736 -22.44 -23.68 26.42
N GLY A 737 -21.72 -24.78 26.18
CA GLY A 737 -21.42 -25.32 24.86
C GLY A 737 -21.73 -26.81 24.79
N GLU A 738 -22.18 -27.24 23.62
CA GLU A 738 -22.50 -28.62 23.29
C GLU A 738 -21.94 -28.95 21.90
N MET A 739 -21.27 -30.09 21.79
CA MET A 739 -20.75 -30.61 20.53
C MET A 739 -21.10 -32.07 20.37
N VAL A 740 -21.55 -32.47 19.18
CA VAL A 740 -21.85 -33.87 18.85
C VAL A 740 -20.98 -34.33 17.69
N LEU A 741 -20.26 -35.43 17.90
CA LEU A 741 -19.39 -36.08 16.93
C LEU A 741 -19.87 -37.51 16.67
N ARG A 742 -19.72 -38.00 15.43
CA ARG A 742 -20.18 -39.34 15.03
C ARG A 742 -19.04 -40.36 15.02
N TYR A 743 -19.25 -41.50 15.70
CA TYR A 743 -18.33 -42.64 15.78
C TYR A 743 -19.07 -43.97 15.55
N SER A 744 -18.35 -45.00 15.10
CA SER A 744 -18.94 -46.33 14.86
C SER A 744 -19.10 -47.16 16.13
N SER A 745 -18.36 -46.83 17.18
CA SER A 745 -18.42 -47.44 18.51
C SER A 745 -17.98 -46.41 19.55
N ALA A 746 -18.18 -46.70 20.84
CA ALA A 746 -17.80 -45.79 21.91
C ALA A 746 -16.29 -45.43 21.81
N PRO A 747 -15.93 -44.15 21.62
CA PRO A 747 -14.55 -43.72 21.66
C PRO A 747 -14.08 -43.52 23.11
N ASN A 748 -12.78 -43.51 23.33
CA ASN A 748 -12.17 -43.11 24.59
C ASN A 748 -11.99 -41.59 24.61
N VAL A 749 -12.60 -40.92 25.59
CA VAL A 749 -12.54 -39.46 25.79
C VAL A 749 -11.70 -39.16 27.02
N THR A 750 -10.62 -38.42 26.83
CA THR A 750 -9.71 -38.00 27.91
C THR A 750 -9.66 -36.47 27.96
N VAL A 751 -10.14 -35.89 29.06
CA VAL A 751 -9.97 -34.46 29.33
C VAL A 751 -8.55 -34.24 29.80
N LEU A 752 -7.76 -33.57 28.97
CA LEU A 752 -6.35 -33.26 29.26
C LEU A 752 -6.23 -32.00 30.12
N ASP A 753 -7.16 -31.06 29.95
CA ASP A 753 -7.21 -29.79 30.68
C ASP A 753 -8.64 -29.21 30.61
N GLY A 754 -9.05 -28.44 31.63
CA GLY A 754 -10.39 -27.86 31.74
C GLY A 754 -11.48 -28.85 32.20
N LYS A 755 -12.75 -28.48 31.96
CA LYS A 755 -13.93 -29.26 32.37
C LYS A 755 -14.82 -29.55 31.16
N VAL A 756 -14.91 -30.82 30.80
CA VAL A 756 -15.77 -31.30 29.71
C VAL A 756 -16.39 -32.62 30.15
N GLU A 757 -17.71 -32.72 30.02
CA GLU A 757 -18.46 -33.95 30.24
C GLU A 757 -18.72 -34.63 28.89
N SER A 758 -18.78 -35.95 28.87
CA SER A 758 -19.03 -36.71 27.65
C SER A 758 -20.04 -37.81 27.86
N VAL A 759 -20.94 -38.01 26.89
CA VAL A 759 -21.95 -39.07 26.86
C VAL A 759 -21.97 -39.68 25.47
N PHE A 760 -21.90 -41.01 25.37
CA PHE A 760 -21.99 -41.72 24.10
C PHE A 760 -23.34 -42.44 23.97
N ASP A 761 -24.08 -42.12 22.91
CA ASP A 761 -25.29 -42.82 22.50
C ASP A 761 -24.92 -43.90 21.47
N ALA A 762 -24.93 -45.16 21.89
CA ALA A 762 -24.57 -46.28 21.03
C ALA A 762 -25.59 -46.56 19.91
N ALA A 763 -26.86 -46.15 20.06
CA ALA A 763 -27.87 -46.37 19.04
C ALA A 763 -27.69 -45.43 17.85
N LYS A 764 -27.25 -44.19 18.12
CA LYS A 764 -26.96 -43.19 17.09
C LYS A 764 -25.50 -43.13 16.67
N GLY A 765 -24.59 -43.65 17.49
CA GLY A 765 -23.14 -43.46 17.34
C GLY A 765 -22.69 -42.05 17.72
N ASP A 766 -23.51 -41.31 18.48
CA ASP A 766 -23.27 -39.91 18.81
C ASP A 766 -22.48 -39.79 20.10
N LEU A 767 -21.29 -39.20 20.02
CA LEU A 767 -20.55 -38.70 21.17
C LEU A 767 -20.93 -37.24 21.40
N ARG A 768 -21.66 -36.98 22.48
CA ARG A 768 -21.97 -35.62 22.94
C ARG A 768 -20.97 -35.16 23.99
N LEU A 769 -20.45 -33.96 23.82
CA LEU A 769 -19.63 -33.23 24.78
C LEU A 769 -20.38 -32.01 25.30
N ASN A 770 -20.40 -31.81 26.63
CA ASN A 770 -20.99 -30.65 27.29
C ASN A 770 -19.92 -29.92 28.11
N PHE A 771 -19.95 -28.59 28.09
CA PHE A 771 -18.96 -27.77 28.78
C PHE A 771 -19.46 -26.34 28.98
N SER A 772 -18.77 -25.57 29.82
CA SER A 772 -18.90 -24.11 29.89
C SER A 772 -17.62 -23.49 29.33
N HIS A 773 -17.74 -22.47 28.48
CA HIS A 773 -16.58 -21.82 27.88
C HIS A 773 -15.82 -21.00 28.93
N GLN A 774 -14.73 -21.56 29.44
CA GLN A 774 -13.90 -20.97 30.51
C GLN A 774 -12.42 -21.22 30.20
N GLY A 775 -11.69 -20.19 29.79
CA GLY A 775 -10.28 -20.33 29.40
C GLY A 775 -10.08 -21.23 28.20
N LEU A 776 -9.22 -22.24 28.32
CA LEU A 776 -8.95 -23.26 27.29
C LEU A 776 -9.10 -24.66 27.88
N ALA A 777 -10.14 -25.39 27.47
CA ALA A 777 -10.25 -26.82 27.72
C ALA A 777 -9.61 -27.61 26.56
N ARG A 778 -9.01 -28.76 26.88
CA ARG A 778 -8.32 -29.63 25.92
C ARG A 778 -8.81 -31.06 26.10
N VAL A 779 -9.31 -31.67 25.04
CA VAL A 779 -9.85 -33.03 25.06
C VAL A 779 -9.18 -33.88 24.00
N ARG A 780 -8.75 -35.09 24.36
CA ARG A 780 -8.30 -36.12 23.42
C ARG A 780 -9.39 -37.15 23.25
N ILE A 781 -9.77 -37.43 22.00
CA ILE A 781 -10.72 -38.48 21.65
C ILE A 781 -9.97 -39.50 20.79
N SER A 782 -10.05 -40.77 21.14
CA SER A 782 -9.32 -41.87 20.48
C SER A 782 -10.21 -43.09 20.30
N GLY A 783 -9.96 -43.90 19.28
CA GLY A 783 -10.78 -45.08 18.97
C GLY A 783 -12.11 -44.73 18.29
N GLY A 784 -13.14 -45.56 18.47
CA GLY A 784 -14.46 -45.34 17.86
C GLY A 784 -14.49 -45.42 16.32
N GLY A 785 -13.46 -46.05 15.72
CA GLY A 785 -13.33 -46.20 14.27
C GLY A 785 -12.76 -44.98 13.53
N LYS A 786 -12.20 -44.00 14.25
CA LYS A 786 -11.65 -42.76 13.70
C LYS A 786 -10.22 -42.50 14.18
N PRO A 787 -9.42 -41.67 13.46
CA PRO A 787 -8.15 -41.18 13.97
C PRO A 787 -8.33 -40.35 15.24
N ASP A 788 -7.29 -40.27 16.06
CA ASP A 788 -7.28 -39.43 17.26
C ASP A 788 -7.64 -37.97 16.92
N LEU A 789 -8.51 -37.36 17.71
CA LEU A 789 -8.82 -35.93 17.65
C LEU A 789 -8.34 -35.25 18.94
N THR A 790 -7.57 -34.17 18.80
CA THR A 790 -7.38 -33.20 19.88
C THR A 790 -8.34 -32.03 19.66
N LEU A 791 -9.22 -31.79 20.61
CA LEU A 791 -10.16 -30.68 20.59
C LEU A 791 -9.69 -29.61 21.56
N LEU A 792 -9.59 -28.39 21.07
CA LEU A 792 -9.35 -27.17 21.84
C LEU A 792 -10.68 -26.41 21.92
N ILE A 793 -11.16 -26.16 23.14
CA ILE A 793 -12.40 -25.44 23.40
C ILE A 793 -12.06 -24.19 24.20
N ALA A 794 -12.21 -23.02 23.59
CA ALA A 794 -11.81 -21.75 24.18
C ALA A 794 -13.01 -20.87 24.54
N ASP A 795 -12.89 -20.04 25.57
CA ASP A 795 -13.68 -18.81 25.62
C ASP A 795 -13.19 -17.77 24.60
N LEU A 796 -14.03 -16.78 24.30
CA LEU A 796 -13.74 -15.77 23.29
C LEU A 796 -12.43 -15.01 23.57
N PRO A 797 -12.16 -14.47 24.78
CA PRO A 797 -10.90 -13.81 25.07
C PRO A 797 -9.69 -14.72 24.79
N THR A 798 -9.78 -16.01 25.11
CA THR A 798 -8.71 -16.97 24.83
C THR A 798 -8.58 -17.23 23.33
N ALA A 799 -9.68 -17.41 22.61
CA ALA A 799 -9.69 -17.61 21.15
C ALA A 799 -9.04 -16.44 20.40
N GLU A 800 -9.23 -15.21 20.87
CA GLU A 800 -8.62 -14.01 20.30
C GLU A 800 -7.09 -13.97 20.42
N THR A 801 -6.48 -14.81 21.26
CA THR A 801 -5.01 -14.94 21.37
C THR A 801 -4.41 -15.93 20.37
N PHE A 802 -5.25 -16.68 19.64
CA PHE A 802 -4.79 -17.65 18.64
C PHE A 802 -4.52 -17.02 17.28
N TRP A 803 -3.58 -17.62 16.56
CA TRP A 803 -3.20 -17.28 15.19
C TRP A 803 -3.15 -18.56 14.35
N ARG A 804 -3.76 -18.51 13.17
CA ARG A 804 -3.67 -19.56 12.16
C ARG A 804 -2.67 -19.11 11.10
N GLN A 805 -1.73 -19.98 10.74
CA GLN A 805 -0.81 -19.76 9.64
C GLN A 805 -0.81 -20.96 8.70
N GLU A 806 -0.72 -20.68 7.41
CA GLU A 806 -0.66 -21.70 6.37
C GLU A 806 0.74 -21.71 5.76
N THR A 807 1.36 -22.88 5.77
CA THR A 807 2.71 -23.09 5.24
C THR A 807 2.67 -24.20 4.20
N LYS A 808 3.73 -24.32 3.40
CA LYS A 808 3.90 -25.45 2.46
C LYS A 808 3.87 -26.82 3.14
N ASP A 809 4.17 -26.86 4.45
CA ASP A 809 4.26 -28.08 5.26
C ASP A 809 2.96 -28.34 6.05
N GLY A 810 1.92 -27.52 5.82
CA GLY A 810 0.60 -27.63 6.44
C GLY A 810 0.17 -26.38 7.20
N VAL A 811 -1.07 -26.42 7.67
CA VAL A 811 -1.64 -25.42 8.59
C VAL A 811 -1.05 -25.64 9.98
N LEU A 812 -0.83 -24.55 10.71
CA LEU A 812 -0.38 -24.60 12.09
C LEU A 812 -1.05 -23.50 12.92
N LEU A 813 -1.01 -23.68 14.23
CA LEU A 813 -1.72 -22.86 15.19
C LEU A 813 -0.74 -22.33 16.24
N GLN A 814 -0.78 -21.04 16.52
CA GLN A 814 -0.03 -20.42 17.61
C GLN A 814 -0.96 -19.71 18.57
N ARG A 815 -0.52 -19.52 19.81
CA ARG A 815 -1.24 -18.77 20.84
C ARG A 815 -0.30 -17.89 21.63
N GLY A 816 -0.73 -16.67 21.96
CA GLY A 816 -0.09 -15.82 22.96
C GLY A 816 0.33 -14.43 22.48
N PRO A 817 1.27 -14.28 21.52
CA PRO A 817 1.77 -12.96 21.12
C PRO A 817 0.70 -12.08 20.48
N THR A 818 0.89 -10.75 20.57
CA THR A 818 -0.04 -9.75 20.03
C THR A 818 -0.26 -9.86 18.53
N LEU A 819 0.74 -10.33 17.77
CA LEU A 819 0.63 -10.57 16.34
C LEU A 819 1.62 -11.65 15.89
N VAL A 820 1.17 -12.61 15.07
CA VAL A 820 2.06 -13.49 14.29
C VAL A 820 1.95 -13.10 12.83
N ARG A 821 3.05 -12.63 12.24
CA ARG A 821 3.13 -12.12 10.87
C ARG A 821 3.35 -13.24 9.86
N THR A 822 4.37 -14.07 10.10
CA THR A 822 4.75 -15.15 9.19
C THR A 822 5.18 -16.39 9.95
N ALA A 823 5.05 -17.55 9.29
CA ALA A 823 5.54 -18.83 9.78
C ALA A 823 6.21 -19.59 8.63
N GLN A 824 7.38 -20.17 8.89
CA GLN A 824 8.09 -20.99 7.92
C GLN A 824 8.76 -22.18 8.61
N VAL A 825 8.54 -23.40 8.11
CA VAL A 825 9.26 -24.59 8.58
C VAL A 825 10.55 -24.77 7.78
N LYS A 826 11.67 -24.93 8.50
CA LYS A 826 13.01 -25.22 7.95
C LYS A 826 13.59 -26.43 8.67
N GLY A 827 13.53 -27.61 8.05
CA GLY A 827 13.92 -28.85 8.69
C GLY A 827 13.07 -29.11 9.94
N LYS A 828 13.69 -29.13 11.13
CA LYS A 828 13.01 -29.34 12.42
C LYS A 828 12.68 -28.04 13.17
N THR A 829 12.88 -26.89 12.53
CA THR A 829 12.71 -25.57 13.16
C THR A 829 11.53 -24.83 12.54
N LEU A 830 10.64 -24.32 13.37
CA LEU A 830 9.61 -23.36 12.97
C LEU A 830 10.10 -21.94 13.22
N ASP A 831 10.27 -21.18 12.14
CA ASP A 831 10.59 -19.76 12.19
C ASP A 831 9.30 -18.95 12.23
N LEU A 832 9.09 -18.21 13.30
CA LEU A 832 7.99 -17.28 13.47
C LEU A 832 8.52 -15.85 13.47
N THR A 833 7.75 -14.95 12.85
CA THR A 833 7.94 -13.51 13.01
C THR A 833 6.66 -12.87 13.50
N GLY A 834 6.77 -11.80 14.28
CA GLY A 834 5.60 -11.14 14.84
C GLY A 834 5.93 -9.99 15.78
N ASP A 835 4.90 -9.56 16.51
CA ASP A 835 4.96 -8.47 17.46
C ASP A 835 4.53 -8.91 18.87
N THR A 836 5.18 -8.34 19.88
CA THR A 836 4.77 -8.39 21.30
C THR A 836 4.65 -6.97 21.84
N GLU A 837 3.52 -6.65 22.48
CA GLU A 837 3.29 -5.35 23.13
C GLU A 837 3.55 -5.39 24.65
N SER A 838 3.66 -6.60 25.19
CA SER A 838 4.13 -6.91 26.55
C SER A 838 4.88 -8.25 26.52
N ASP A 839 5.51 -8.64 27.62
CA ASP A 839 5.94 -10.03 27.78
C ASP A 839 4.74 -10.94 27.51
N SER A 840 4.92 -11.91 26.61
CA SER A 840 3.83 -12.70 26.05
C SER A 840 4.17 -14.19 26.01
N PRO A 841 3.28 -15.10 26.43
CA PRO A 841 3.50 -16.52 26.28
C PRO A 841 3.54 -16.91 24.79
N LEU A 842 4.12 -18.08 24.50
CA LEU A 842 4.06 -18.69 23.16
C LEU A 842 3.78 -20.18 23.28
N GLU A 843 2.69 -20.62 22.66
CA GLU A 843 2.33 -22.03 22.49
C GLU A 843 2.06 -22.32 21.02
N VAL A 844 2.56 -23.44 20.50
CA VAL A 844 2.52 -23.77 19.07
C VAL A 844 2.09 -25.22 18.85
N TRP A 845 1.09 -25.44 18.01
CA TRP A 845 0.79 -26.74 17.41
C TRP A 845 1.33 -26.74 15.98
N ALA A 846 2.53 -27.30 15.81
CA ALA A 846 3.26 -27.32 14.55
C ALA A 846 3.07 -28.64 13.78
N PRO A 847 3.41 -28.68 12.48
CA PRO A 847 3.45 -29.92 11.70
C PRO A 847 4.40 -30.96 12.33
N THR A 848 4.13 -32.25 12.07
CA THR A 848 4.93 -33.34 12.63
C THR A 848 6.39 -33.24 12.23
N GLY A 849 7.31 -33.41 13.20
CA GLY A 849 8.76 -33.35 12.98
C GLY A 849 9.40 -32.02 13.38
N VAL A 850 8.61 -30.96 13.62
CA VAL A 850 9.10 -29.73 14.23
C VAL A 850 9.39 -29.99 15.72
N THR A 851 10.60 -29.66 16.16
CA THR A 851 11.04 -29.83 17.55
C THR A 851 11.68 -28.58 18.15
N SER A 852 11.78 -27.50 17.38
CA SER A 852 12.39 -26.24 17.81
C SER A 852 11.65 -25.05 17.20
N VAL A 853 11.67 -23.91 17.89
CA VAL A 853 10.97 -22.69 17.48
C VAL A 853 11.95 -21.51 17.53
N ARG A 854 11.88 -20.63 16.53
CA ARG A 854 12.51 -19.31 16.55
C ARG A 854 11.45 -18.21 16.49
N TRP A 855 11.67 -17.13 17.22
CA TRP A 855 10.84 -15.93 17.20
C TRP A 855 11.69 -14.72 16.83
N ASN A 856 11.33 -14.02 15.75
CA ASN A 856 12.08 -12.86 15.25
C ASN A 856 13.58 -13.17 15.10
N SER A 857 13.88 -14.33 14.52
CA SER A 857 15.23 -14.93 14.34
C SER A 857 15.93 -15.46 15.60
N ALA A 858 15.43 -15.19 16.80
CA ALA A 858 16.00 -15.69 18.05
C ALA A 858 15.47 -17.08 18.41
N SER A 859 16.33 -17.97 18.93
CA SER A 859 15.91 -19.29 19.43
C SER A 859 15.02 -19.16 20.66
N VAL A 860 13.90 -19.87 20.67
CA VAL A 860 12.99 -19.94 21.81
C VAL A 860 13.12 -21.32 22.45
N PRO A 861 13.61 -21.44 23.69
CA PRO A 861 13.60 -22.70 24.42
C PRO A 861 12.15 -23.17 24.60
N VAL A 862 11.84 -24.36 24.08
CA VAL A 862 10.50 -24.96 24.15
C VAL A 862 10.51 -26.30 24.90
N GLU A 863 9.36 -26.68 25.41
CA GLU A 863 9.07 -28.02 25.93
C GLU A 863 7.72 -28.54 25.39
N LYS A 864 7.44 -29.82 25.60
CA LYS A 864 6.17 -30.41 25.17
C LYS A 864 5.04 -29.93 26.08
N GLY A 865 4.06 -29.27 25.49
CA GLY A 865 2.83 -28.86 26.16
C GLY A 865 1.73 -29.92 26.08
N VAL A 866 0.59 -29.60 26.71
CA VAL A 866 -0.60 -30.45 26.72
C VAL A 866 -1.17 -30.60 25.31
N GLY A 867 -1.55 -31.82 24.93
CA GLY A 867 -2.16 -32.09 23.62
C GLY A 867 -1.18 -32.03 22.45
N GLY A 868 0.14 -32.10 22.70
CA GLY A 868 1.16 -32.18 21.65
C GLY A 868 1.66 -30.84 21.12
N SER A 869 1.39 -29.74 21.84
CA SER A 869 1.97 -28.43 21.54
C SER A 869 3.46 -28.34 21.93
N LEU A 870 4.13 -27.32 21.42
CA LEU A 870 5.41 -26.82 21.92
C LEU A 870 5.13 -25.51 22.67
N ILE A 871 5.49 -25.45 23.95
CA ILE A 871 5.33 -24.26 24.79
C ILE A 871 6.70 -23.64 25.08
N ALA A 872 6.80 -22.32 24.97
CA ALA A 872 7.99 -21.59 25.35
C ALA A 872 8.21 -21.68 26.88
N LYS A 873 9.44 -21.97 27.29
CA LYS A 873 9.81 -22.07 28.72
C LYS A 873 9.80 -20.72 29.44
N ARG A 874 9.77 -19.62 28.68
CA ARG A 874 9.73 -18.23 29.15
C ARG A 874 8.93 -17.41 28.15
N ASP A 875 8.31 -16.35 28.65
CA ASP A 875 7.61 -15.40 27.81
C ASP A 875 8.56 -14.74 26.79
N LEU A 876 8.02 -14.49 25.60
CA LEU A 876 8.63 -13.64 24.60
C LEU A 876 8.67 -12.22 25.15
N SER A 877 9.84 -11.59 25.19
CA SER A 877 9.93 -10.26 25.82
C SER A 877 9.16 -9.21 25.02
N GLY A 878 8.47 -8.33 25.74
CA GLY A 878 7.84 -7.12 25.22
C GLY A 878 8.83 -6.04 24.83
N PRO A 879 8.33 -4.86 24.43
CA PRO A 879 9.18 -3.73 24.07
C PRO A 879 9.75 -3.06 25.32
N VAL A 880 10.96 -2.51 25.20
CA VAL A 880 11.49 -1.53 26.14
C VAL A 880 10.82 -0.16 25.94
N ALA A 881 10.74 0.62 27.01
CA ALA A 881 10.12 1.95 26.99
C ALA A 881 10.83 2.91 26.01
N VAL A 882 10.05 3.81 25.42
CA VAL A 882 10.53 4.85 24.50
C VAL A 882 10.69 6.16 25.26
N THR A 883 11.81 6.85 25.05
CA THR A 883 12.01 8.22 25.51
C THR A 883 11.99 9.16 24.31
N LEU A 884 11.19 10.21 24.38
CA LEU A 884 11.05 11.22 23.33
C LEU A 884 11.61 12.56 23.82
N PRO A 885 12.27 13.35 22.95
CA PRO A 885 12.77 14.66 23.32
C PRO A 885 11.62 15.62 23.61
N ASP A 886 11.82 16.48 24.60
CA ASP A 886 10.88 17.54 24.97
C ASP A 886 11.02 18.73 24.01
N LEU A 887 10.11 18.82 23.03
CA LEU A 887 10.13 19.88 22.03
C LEU A 887 9.87 21.28 22.62
N VAL A 888 9.30 21.40 23.82
CA VAL A 888 9.15 22.70 24.50
C VAL A 888 10.52 23.27 24.90
N LYS A 889 11.51 22.40 25.13
CA LYS A 889 12.89 22.77 25.47
C LYS A 889 13.83 22.78 24.27
N ALA A 890 13.33 22.48 23.07
CA ALA A 890 14.14 22.48 21.86
C ALA A 890 14.56 23.90 21.46
N SER A 891 15.66 24.02 20.72
CA SER A 891 16.10 25.30 20.16
C SER A 891 15.25 25.64 18.94
N TRP A 892 14.24 26.47 19.14
CA TRP A 892 13.39 26.97 18.06
C TRP A 892 13.94 28.27 17.48
N ARG A 893 13.74 28.43 16.19
CA ARG A 893 13.95 29.67 15.46
C ARG A 893 12.68 30.04 14.73
N PHE A 894 12.44 31.32 14.53
CA PHE A 894 11.32 31.79 13.74
C PHE A 894 11.71 32.88 12.73
N GLN A 895 10.93 32.96 11.66
CA GLN A 895 11.05 33.97 10.61
C GLN A 895 9.66 34.36 10.09
N ALA A 896 9.42 35.66 9.87
CA ALA A 896 8.22 36.12 9.19
C ALA A 896 8.18 35.58 7.76
N GLY A 897 7.05 34.99 7.36
CA GLY A 897 6.88 34.24 6.11
C GLY A 897 5.87 34.83 5.14
N SER A 898 5.48 36.08 5.33
CA SER A 898 4.58 36.82 4.43
C SER A 898 5.20 38.11 3.89
N PRO A 899 6.44 38.08 3.32
CA PRO A 899 7.05 39.28 2.74
C PRO A 899 6.20 39.88 1.60
N GLU A 900 5.33 39.08 0.97
CA GLU A 900 4.35 39.52 -0.03
C GLU A 900 3.40 40.60 0.47
N ALA A 901 3.21 40.73 1.79
CA ALA A 901 2.40 41.79 2.37
C ALA A 901 3.03 43.18 2.19
N ALA A 902 4.36 43.28 2.16
CA ALA A 902 5.07 44.56 2.11
C ALA A 902 4.74 45.36 0.84
N LYS A 903 4.69 46.70 0.96
CA LYS A 903 4.38 47.60 -0.15
C LYS A 903 5.39 47.45 -1.29
N ASP A 904 6.67 47.41 -0.94
CA ASP A 904 7.84 47.37 -1.82
C ASP A 904 8.29 45.96 -2.21
N PHE A 905 7.52 44.91 -1.86
CA PHE A 905 7.81 43.55 -2.30
C PHE A 905 7.86 43.45 -3.84
N ASP A 906 8.93 42.86 -4.36
CA ASP A 906 9.14 42.64 -5.78
C ASP A 906 8.33 41.42 -6.27
N ASP A 907 7.27 41.71 -7.02
CA ASP A 907 6.42 40.72 -7.69
C ASP A 907 6.60 40.73 -9.22
N SER A 908 7.72 41.26 -9.72
CA SER A 908 8.00 41.37 -11.16
C SER A 908 7.91 40.04 -11.91
N THR A 909 8.22 38.93 -11.24
CA THR A 909 8.21 37.56 -11.78
C THR A 909 6.86 36.85 -11.66
N TRP A 910 5.88 37.44 -10.97
CA TRP A 910 4.58 36.80 -10.76
C TRP A 910 3.73 36.83 -12.04
N ALA A 911 2.83 35.86 -12.16
CA ALA A 911 1.90 35.80 -13.29
C ALA A 911 0.95 37.00 -13.26
N VAL A 912 0.86 37.71 -14.38
CA VAL A 912 -0.08 38.84 -14.54
C VAL A 912 -1.47 38.28 -14.80
N ALA A 913 -2.47 38.74 -14.03
CA ALA A 913 -3.84 38.32 -14.22
C ALA A 913 -4.48 38.99 -15.43
N LYS A 914 -5.14 38.20 -16.29
CA LYS A 914 -5.68 38.68 -17.57
C LYS A 914 -7.14 38.24 -17.76
N PRO A 915 -7.93 38.95 -18.58
CA PRO A 915 -9.20 38.43 -19.06
C PRO A 915 -8.98 37.14 -19.87
N GLY A 916 -9.92 36.20 -19.78
CA GLY A 916 -9.79 34.92 -20.46
C GLY A 916 -11.02 34.03 -20.30
N ARG A 917 -10.87 32.77 -20.70
CA ARG A 917 -11.87 31.71 -20.46
C ARG A 917 -11.40 30.84 -19.30
N THR A 918 -12.35 30.47 -18.44
CA THR A 918 -12.13 29.48 -17.37
C THR A 918 -13.03 28.28 -17.59
N ALA A 919 -12.60 27.11 -17.11
CA ALA A 919 -13.40 25.90 -17.03
C ALA A 919 -14.28 25.84 -15.78
N SER A 920 -14.04 26.72 -14.80
CA SER A 920 -14.89 26.79 -13.63
C SER A 920 -16.31 27.23 -13.99
N PHE A 921 -17.30 26.59 -13.36
CA PHE A 921 -18.69 27.05 -13.42
C PHE A 921 -18.91 28.33 -12.59
N VAL A 922 -17.97 28.68 -11.70
CA VAL A 922 -17.97 29.91 -10.90
C VAL A 922 -17.16 30.97 -11.64
N LYS A 923 -17.87 31.90 -12.28
CA LYS A 923 -17.24 32.91 -13.14
C LYS A 923 -17.15 34.28 -12.44
N PRO A 924 -16.08 35.05 -12.69
CA PRO A 924 -16.05 36.44 -12.27
C PRO A 924 -17.16 37.25 -12.97
N PRO A 925 -17.61 38.36 -12.37
CA PRO A 925 -18.42 39.35 -13.07
C PRO A 925 -17.75 39.83 -14.36
N GLY A 926 -18.54 40.14 -15.38
CA GLY A 926 -18.04 40.59 -16.69
C GLY A 926 -17.12 41.81 -16.57
N GLY A 927 -15.99 41.78 -17.28
CA GLY A 927 -15.01 42.88 -17.31
C GLY A 927 -13.87 42.78 -16.30
N GLN A 928 -13.91 41.82 -15.36
CA GLN A 928 -12.77 41.53 -14.48
C GLN A 928 -11.76 40.55 -15.11
N PRO A 929 -10.48 40.59 -14.70
CA PRO A 929 -9.53 39.52 -15.05
C PRO A 929 -9.92 38.20 -14.38
N LEU A 930 -9.41 37.09 -14.92
CA LEU A 930 -9.50 35.80 -14.22
C LEU A 930 -8.60 35.85 -12.99
N LEU A 931 -9.17 35.53 -11.83
CA LEU A 931 -8.42 35.45 -10.57
C LEU A 931 -8.40 34.05 -9.98
N ASN A 932 -9.13 33.10 -10.56
CA ASN A 932 -9.15 31.71 -10.13
C ASN A 932 -7.75 31.10 -10.27
N MET A 933 -7.23 30.48 -9.20
CA MET A 933 -5.85 29.99 -9.14
C MET A 933 -5.55 28.90 -10.17
N ASP A 934 -6.55 28.07 -10.48
CA ASP A 934 -6.39 26.95 -11.42
C ASP A 934 -6.11 27.43 -12.85
N ASP A 935 -6.61 28.61 -13.24
CA ASP A 935 -6.37 29.21 -14.55
C ASP A 935 -4.89 29.61 -14.74
N TYR A 936 -4.09 29.61 -13.66
CA TYR A 936 -2.66 29.92 -13.63
C TYR A 936 -1.80 28.71 -13.24
N ASN A 937 -2.33 27.49 -13.35
CA ASN A 937 -1.64 26.23 -13.03
C ASN A 937 -1.24 26.08 -11.54
N PHE A 938 -1.98 26.75 -10.65
CA PHE A 938 -1.84 26.59 -9.20
C PHE A 938 -3.10 25.92 -8.66
N HIS A 939 -2.98 24.77 -7.99
CA HIS A 939 -4.14 23.89 -7.76
C HIS A 939 -4.37 23.44 -6.31
N HIS A 940 -3.46 23.79 -5.41
CA HIS A 940 -3.49 23.34 -4.02
C HIS A 940 -2.75 24.32 -3.10
N GLY A 941 -3.15 24.31 -1.84
CA GLY A 941 -2.55 25.13 -0.79
C GLY A 941 -2.71 26.63 -1.01
N ASP A 942 -1.92 27.39 -0.27
CA ASP A 942 -2.02 28.84 -0.24
C ASP A 942 -1.65 29.48 -1.60
N VAL A 943 -2.37 30.54 -1.96
CA VAL A 943 -2.10 31.34 -3.17
C VAL A 943 -2.15 32.83 -2.83
N TRP A 944 -1.20 33.58 -3.38
CA TRP A 944 -1.07 35.01 -3.15
C TRP A 944 -1.46 35.83 -4.37
N TYR A 945 -2.06 36.99 -4.12
CA TYR A 945 -2.44 37.99 -5.10
C TYR A 945 -1.88 39.35 -4.71
N ARG A 946 -1.43 40.12 -5.71
CA ARG A 946 -1.03 41.52 -5.54
C ARG A 946 -1.77 42.41 -6.53
N GLY A 947 -2.60 43.30 -6.01
CA GLY A 947 -3.46 44.20 -6.79
C GLY A 947 -3.01 45.64 -6.66
N ARG A 948 -2.69 46.31 -7.77
CA ARG A 948 -2.34 47.73 -7.80
C ARG A 948 -3.52 48.55 -8.31
N TYR A 949 -3.88 49.60 -7.58
CA TYR A 949 -4.95 50.52 -7.99
C TYR A 949 -4.61 51.96 -7.58
N THR A 950 -5.27 52.92 -8.23
CA THR A 950 -5.20 54.32 -7.84
C THR A 950 -6.40 54.63 -6.94
N ALA A 951 -6.15 54.98 -5.67
CA ALA A 951 -7.21 55.37 -4.74
C ALA A 951 -7.94 56.62 -5.22
N GLN A 952 -9.27 56.63 -5.09
CA GLN A 952 -10.14 57.74 -5.45
C GLN A 952 -11.03 58.10 -4.24
N PRO A 953 -11.45 59.38 -4.09
CA PRO A 953 -12.37 59.78 -3.03
C PRO A 953 -13.66 58.94 -3.03
N GLY A 954 -14.13 58.52 -1.85
CA GLY A 954 -15.37 57.74 -1.70
C GLY A 954 -15.19 56.21 -1.69
N VAL A 955 -13.98 55.70 -1.89
CA VAL A 955 -13.63 54.28 -1.76
C VAL A 955 -13.28 53.97 -0.30
N SER A 956 -14.19 53.30 0.42
CA SER A 956 -14.03 52.98 1.85
C SER A 956 -14.14 51.50 2.20
N LYS A 957 -14.46 50.64 1.21
CA LYS A 957 -14.65 49.20 1.40
C LYS A 957 -13.96 48.41 0.31
N LEU A 958 -13.48 47.22 0.66
CA LEU A 958 -13.03 46.18 -0.23
C LEU A 958 -13.94 44.96 -0.07
N GLU A 959 -14.52 44.47 -1.15
CA GLU A 959 -15.26 43.21 -1.20
C GLU A 959 -14.49 42.19 -2.03
N LEU A 960 -14.30 40.99 -1.47
CA LEU A 960 -13.61 39.87 -2.12
C LEU A 960 -14.54 38.67 -2.16
N HIS A 961 -14.90 38.22 -3.36
CA HIS A 961 -15.51 36.92 -3.57
C HIS A 961 -14.37 35.91 -3.80
N TYR A 962 -14.33 34.83 -3.03
CA TYR A 962 -13.22 33.89 -3.05
C TYR A 962 -13.68 32.45 -2.83
N GLY A 963 -12.93 31.50 -3.37
CA GLY A 963 -13.11 30.06 -3.17
C GLY A 963 -11.92 29.50 -2.38
N ALA A 964 -12.19 28.72 -1.34
CA ALA A 964 -11.14 28.20 -0.46
C ALA A 964 -11.41 26.79 0.09
N GLY A 965 -12.54 26.16 -0.26
CA GLY A 965 -12.92 24.87 0.31
C GLY A 965 -13.29 24.94 1.81
N GLY A 966 -13.87 23.88 2.36
CA GLY A 966 -14.26 23.80 3.76
C GLY A 966 -13.14 24.21 4.72
N ALA A 967 -13.51 25.02 5.73
CA ALA A 967 -12.58 25.66 6.66
C ALA A 967 -11.51 26.55 6.01
N GLY A 968 -11.52 26.87 4.71
CA GLY A 968 -10.54 27.75 4.07
C GLY A 968 -10.61 29.21 4.56
N MET A 969 -9.62 30.05 4.22
CA MET A 969 -9.56 31.45 4.67
C MET A 969 -8.96 32.41 3.64
N VAL A 970 -9.21 33.70 3.85
CA VAL A 970 -8.56 34.82 3.14
C VAL A 970 -8.02 35.83 4.15
N GLN A 971 -6.81 36.35 3.90
CA GLN A 971 -6.18 37.44 4.67
C GLN A 971 -5.77 38.58 3.74
N VAL A 972 -5.89 39.83 4.22
CA VAL A 972 -5.70 41.03 3.39
C VAL A 972 -4.81 42.07 4.06
N TRP A 973 -3.90 42.64 3.26
CA TRP A 973 -3.07 43.80 3.59
C TRP A 973 -3.23 44.89 2.54
N LEU A 974 -3.10 46.15 2.97
CA LEU A 974 -3.07 47.33 2.12
C LEU A 974 -1.81 48.15 2.45
N ASP A 975 -0.93 48.35 1.47
CA ASP A 975 0.37 49.02 1.63
C ASP A 975 1.22 48.43 2.79
N GLY A 976 1.13 47.12 3.05
CA GLY A 976 1.81 46.45 4.18
C GLY A 976 1.03 46.39 5.49
N ARG A 977 -0.07 47.16 5.62
CA ARG A 977 -0.91 47.15 6.82
C ARG A 977 -1.95 46.04 6.73
N TYR A 978 -1.99 45.14 7.70
CA TYR A 978 -3.05 44.13 7.81
C TYR A 978 -4.40 44.80 8.07
N ILE A 979 -5.42 44.45 7.29
CA ILE A 979 -6.77 45.03 7.41
C ILE A 979 -7.85 44.00 7.76
N GLY A 980 -7.55 42.70 7.70
CA GLY A 980 -8.42 41.66 8.25
C GLY A 980 -8.31 40.29 7.58
N GLN A 981 -9.12 39.36 8.09
CA GLN A 981 -9.32 38.03 7.53
C GLN A 981 -10.80 37.63 7.52
N HIS A 982 -11.12 36.64 6.70
CA HIS A 982 -12.42 35.96 6.70
C HIS A 982 -12.20 34.45 6.54
N VAL A 983 -13.01 33.64 7.24
CA VAL A 983 -12.90 32.18 7.30
C VAL A 983 -14.22 31.57 6.83
N LEU A 984 -14.17 30.52 6.01
CA LEU A 984 -15.37 29.81 5.57
C LEU A 984 -15.96 28.97 6.71
N PRO A 985 -17.29 28.78 6.74
CA PRO A 985 -17.98 27.94 7.73
C PRO A 985 -17.39 26.53 7.88
N THR A 986 -17.49 25.97 9.09
CA THR A 986 -16.99 24.64 9.48
C THR A 986 -18.07 23.83 10.20
N GLY A 987 -17.77 22.58 10.60
CA GLY A 987 -18.70 21.73 11.36
C GLY A 987 -19.84 21.14 10.52
N LEU A 988 -19.66 21.09 9.20
CA LEU A 988 -20.65 20.58 8.25
C LEU A 988 -20.06 19.40 7.46
N PRO A 989 -20.83 18.31 7.23
CA PRO A 989 -20.41 17.20 6.36
C PRO A 989 -20.40 17.56 4.87
N ARG A 990 -20.93 18.74 4.50
CA ARG A 990 -20.83 19.36 3.17
C ARG A 990 -20.60 20.86 3.35
N PRO A 991 -19.37 21.30 3.64
CA PRO A 991 -19.08 22.71 3.89
C PRO A 991 -19.14 23.51 2.58
N PRO A 992 -19.52 24.80 2.63
CA PRO A 992 -19.48 25.68 1.46
C PRO A 992 -18.03 25.88 0.99
N GLY A 993 -17.81 25.88 -0.33
CA GLY A 993 -16.50 26.06 -0.93
C GLY A 993 -16.08 27.52 -1.18
N GLN A 994 -17.03 28.45 -1.10
CA GLN A 994 -16.88 29.87 -1.47
C GLN A 994 -17.44 30.82 -0.40
N GLY A 995 -17.02 32.09 -0.44
CA GLY A 995 -17.54 33.14 0.43
C GLY A 995 -17.29 34.55 -0.08
N LEU A 996 -18.06 35.51 0.45
CA LEU A 996 -17.90 36.94 0.21
C LEU A 996 -17.38 37.60 1.49
N ALA A 997 -16.20 38.21 1.42
CA ALA A 997 -15.58 38.93 2.51
C ALA A 997 -15.61 40.45 2.27
N THR A 998 -15.96 41.23 3.28
CA THR A 998 -15.97 42.70 3.22
C THR A 998 -15.02 43.27 4.25
N PHE A 999 -14.11 44.15 3.82
CA PHE A 999 -13.12 44.82 4.66
C PHE A 999 -13.27 46.33 4.58
N THR A 1000 -13.09 47.02 5.71
CA THR A 1000 -13.05 48.48 5.75
C THR A 1000 -11.64 48.97 5.41
N ILE A 1001 -11.55 49.96 4.52
CA ILE A 1001 -10.27 50.60 4.17
C ILE A 1001 -9.96 51.67 5.23
N PRO A 1002 -8.80 51.63 5.91
CA PRO A 1002 -8.42 52.67 6.88
C PRO A 1002 -8.44 54.07 6.27
N GLU A 1003 -8.95 55.06 7.00
CA GLU A 1003 -9.13 56.43 6.51
C GLU A 1003 -7.85 57.05 5.93
N ASP A 1004 -6.69 56.79 6.56
CA ASP A 1004 -5.37 57.24 6.12
C ASP A 1004 -4.93 56.65 4.76
N LEU A 1005 -5.52 55.52 4.35
CA LEU A 1005 -5.23 54.83 3.08
C LEU A 1005 -6.27 55.13 1.99
N GLN A 1006 -7.31 55.92 2.28
CA GLN A 1006 -8.32 56.35 1.30
C GLN A 1006 -7.87 57.55 0.45
N ALA A 1007 -6.83 58.27 0.89
CA ALA A 1007 -6.31 59.43 0.16
C ALA A 1007 -5.78 59.04 -1.25
N PRO A 1008 -5.92 59.92 -2.26
CA PRO A 1008 -5.49 59.64 -3.62
C PRO A 1008 -4.02 59.25 -3.72
N GLY A 1009 -3.73 58.24 -4.54
CA GLY A 1009 -2.38 57.72 -4.75
C GLY A 1009 -2.39 56.25 -5.17
N GLU A 1010 -1.24 55.75 -5.62
CA GLU A 1010 -1.08 54.32 -5.89
C GLU A 1010 -1.10 53.53 -4.57
N ARG A 1011 -1.89 52.46 -4.57
CA ARG A 1011 -2.05 51.54 -3.46
C ARG A 1011 -1.80 50.11 -3.91
N VAL A 1012 -1.29 49.30 -2.98
CA VAL A 1012 -1.02 47.88 -3.19
C VAL A 1012 -1.84 47.04 -2.22
N LEU A 1013 -2.74 46.23 -2.77
CA LEU A 1013 -3.44 45.15 -2.08
C LEU A 1013 -2.58 43.90 -2.13
N SER A 1014 -2.36 43.26 -0.98
CA SER A 1014 -1.84 41.90 -0.91
C SER A 1014 -2.92 41.01 -0.30
N VAL A 1015 -3.25 39.92 -0.99
CA VAL A 1015 -4.29 38.98 -0.55
C VAL A 1015 -3.72 37.57 -0.56
N MET A 1016 -3.86 36.87 0.55
CA MET A 1016 -3.54 35.44 0.64
C MET A 1016 -4.84 34.66 0.79
N VAL A 1017 -5.05 33.65 -0.06
CA VAL A 1017 -6.15 32.68 0.10
C VAL A 1017 -5.55 31.33 0.45
N ARG A 1018 -5.98 30.75 1.58
CA ARG A 1018 -5.67 29.37 1.97
C ARG A 1018 -6.72 28.44 1.39
N ASN A 1019 -6.37 27.73 0.32
CA ASN A 1019 -7.21 26.72 -0.30
C ASN A 1019 -7.07 25.37 0.42
N ASN A 1020 -8.12 24.94 1.12
CA ASN A 1020 -8.29 23.60 1.67
C ASN A 1020 -8.80 22.62 0.61
N SER A 1021 -8.21 22.71 -0.59
CA SER A 1021 -8.43 21.83 -1.73
C SER A 1021 -9.82 21.93 -2.40
N HIS A 1022 -10.04 21.14 -3.45
CA HIS A 1022 -11.30 21.11 -4.24
C HIS A 1022 -12.20 19.95 -3.84
N HIS A 1023 -13.52 20.16 -3.98
CA HIS A 1023 -14.54 19.14 -3.79
C HIS A 1023 -14.38 17.96 -4.75
N TRP A 1024 -15.07 16.86 -4.43
CA TRP A 1024 -15.28 15.71 -5.29
C TRP A 1024 -16.28 15.99 -6.43
N ASP A 1025 -16.50 14.99 -7.28
CA ASP A 1025 -17.40 15.02 -8.43
C ASP A 1025 -18.45 13.89 -8.38
N LEU A 1026 -18.91 13.54 -7.18
CA LEU A 1026 -19.76 12.36 -6.94
C LEU A 1026 -21.04 12.35 -7.77
N ASP A 1027 -21.67 13.51 -7.95
CA ASP A 1027 -22.98 13.66 -8.61
C ASP A 1027 -22.85 14.04 -10.11
N VAL A 1028 -21.65 13.95 -10.70
CA VAL A 1028 -21.37 14.26 -12.12
C VAL A 1028 -21.80 15.68 -12.49
N ASP A 1029 -21.41 16.64 -11.66
CA ASP A 1029 -21.85 18.04 -11.70
C ASP A 1029 -20.70 19.04 -11.89
N ASP A 1030 -19.48 18.57 -12.15
CA ASP A 1030 -18.26 19.37 -12.26
C ASP A 1030 -17.93 20.16 -10.97
N LEU A 1031 -18.43 19.73 -9.79
CA LEU A 1031 -18.17 20.40 -8.52
C LEU A 1031 -16.67 20.45 -8.18
N HIS A 1032 -15.89 19.49 -8.68
CA HIS A 1032 -14.42 19.50 -8.58
C HIS A 1032 -13.75 20.67 -9.32
N LYS A 1033 -14.46 21.38 -10.21
CA LYS A 1033 -14.00 22.58 -10.95
C LYS A 1033 -14.44 23.89 -10.31
N GLU A 1034 -15.08 23.85 -9.13
CA GLU A 1034 -15.43 25.06 -8.40
C GLU A 1034 -14.18 25.93 -8.19
N ALA A 1035 -14.28 27.24 -8.48
CA ALA A 1035 -13.13 28.13 -8.45
C ALA A 1035 -12.44 28.15 -7.07
N ARG A 1036 -11.11 28.30 -7.07
CA ARG A 1036 -10.28 28.46 -5.87
C ARG A 1036 -9.42 29.71 -5.97
N GLY A 1037 -9.03 30.27 -4.83
CA GLY A 1037 -8.38 31.57 -4.80
C GLY A 1037 -9.37 32.72 -4.87
N LEU A 1038 -8.98 33.84 -5.47
CA LEU A 1038 -9.89 34.97 -5.66
C LEU A 1038 -10.78 34.72 -6.88
N ILE A 1039 -12.06 35.04 -6.76
CA ILE A 1039 -13.01 34.97 -7.89
C ILE A 1039 -13.21 36.37 -8.44
N SER A 1040 -13.45 37.36 -7.57
CA SER A 1040 -13.59 38.75 -7.98
C SER A 1040 -13.30 39.71 -6.81
N ALA A 1041 -12.92 40.95 -7.13
CA ALA A 1041 -12.71 42.00 -6.15
C ALA A 1041 -13.48 43.29 -6.53
N SER A 1042 -13.92 44.06 -5.53
CA SER A 1042 -14.59 45.35 -5.72
C SER A 1042 -14.18 46.37 -4.64
N LEU A 1043 -14.00 47.62 -5.03
CA LEU A 1043 -13.67 48.75 -4.14
C LEU A 1043 -14.84 49.74 -3.96
N SER A 1044 -16.04 49.40 -4.43
CA SER A 1044 -17.24 50.27 -4.40
C SER A 1044 -18.49 49.50 -3.94
N THR A 1045 -19.47 50.20 -3.35
CA THR A 1045 -20.73 49.60 -2.88
C THR A 1045 -21.59 49.03 -4.03
N PRO A 1046 -22.38 47.96 -3.80
CA PRO A 1046 -23.13 47.24 -4.84
C PRO A 1046 -24.20 48.03 -5.60
N THR A 1047 -24.56 49.24 -5.16
CA THR A 1047 -25.58 50.09 -5.82
C THR A 1047 -25.01 51.10 -6.82
N GLY A 1048 -23.69 51.18 -6.96
CA GLY A 1048 -23.00 51.95 -8.03
C GLY A 1048 -22.66 51.07 -9.23
N LYS A 1049 -21.95 51.64 -10.23
CA LYS A 1049 -21.29 50.83 -11.28
C LYS A 1049 -20.33 49.87 -10.58
N SER A 1050 -20.73 48.62 -10.36
CA SER A 1050 -19.81 47.59 -9.86
C SER A 1050 -18.52 47.70 -10.68
N PHE A 1051 -17.35 47.74 -10.01
CA PHE A 1051 -16.02 47.78 -10.65
C PHE A 1051 -15.55 49.14 -11.20
N ALA A 1052 -16.03 50.26 -10.65
CA ALA A 1052 -15.62 51.61 -11.07
C ALA A 1052 -14.11 51.91 -10.94
N VAL A 1053 -13.39 51.21 -10.04
CA VAL A 1053 -11.94 51.36 -9.84
C VAL A 1053 -11.22 50.10 -10.34
N PRO A 1054 -10.51 50.16 -11.47
CA PRO A 1054 -9.71 49.04 -11.98
C PRO A 1054 -8.58 48.65 -11.02
N ILE A 1055 -8.34 47.36 -10.87
CA ILE A 1055 -7.22 46.81 -10.09
C ILE A 1055 -6.37 45.93 -11.01
N ALA A 1056 -5.08 46.24 -11.12
CA ALA A 1056 -4.13 45.43 -11.88
C ALA A 1056 -3.56 44.32 -10.98
N TRP A 1057 -3.93 43.07 -11.27
CA TRP A 1057 -3.62 41.91 -10.43
C TRP A 1057 -2.43 41.10 -10.95
N LYS A 1058 -1.66 40.56 -10.01
CA LYS A 1058 -0.71 39.45 -10.20
C LYS A 1058 -1.01 38.33 -9.23
N ILE A 1059 -0.63 37.10 -9.57
CA ILE A 1059 -0.90 35.88 -8.80
C ILE A 1059 0.35 34.99 -8.70
N GLN A 1060 0.52 34.33 -7.56
CA GLN A 1060 1.57 33.34 -7.31
C GLN A 1060 1.08 32.22 -6.38
N GLY A 1061 1.08 30.99 -6.88
CA GLY A 1061 0.88 29.76 -6.09
C GLY A 1061 2.20 29.03 -5.84
N ASN A 1062 2.17 27.71 -5.83
CA ASN A 1062 3.35 26.87 -5.62
C ASN A 1062 4.46 27.12 -6.67
N LEU A 1063 5.71 26.86 -6.30
CA LEU A 1063 6.84 27.00 -7.20
C LEU A 1063 6.70 26.03 -8.39
N GLY A 1064 6.75 26.56 -9.61
CA GLY A 1064 6.67 25.79 -10.85
C GLY A 1064 5.24 25.46 -11.33
N GLY A 1065 4.20 25.68 -10.51
CA GLY A 1065 2.84 25.29 -10.88
C GLY A 1065 2.73 23.79 -11.12
N GLU A 1066 2.35 23.39 -12.34
CA GLU A 1066 2.29 21.99 -12.79
C GLU A 1066 3.69 21.35 -13.02
N ASP A 1067 4.72 22.16 -13.26
CA ASP A 1067 6.12 21.73 -13.31
C ASP A 1067 6.73 21.72 -11.90
N ILE A 1068 6.22 20.81 -11.06
CA ILE A 1068 6.56 20.75 -9.64
C ILE A 1068 8.08 20.64 -9.39
N ALA A 1069 8.59 21.45 -8.47
CA ALA A 1069 10.03 21.48 -8.15
C ALA A 1069 10.53 20.24 -7.37
N ASP A 1070 9.64 19.57 -6.64
CA ASP A 1070 9.97 18.37 -5.84
C ASP A 1070 9.11 17.18 -6.28
N PRO A 1071 9.55 16.40 -7.28
CA PRO A 1071 8.81 15.23 -7.75
C PRO A 1071 8.79 14.08 -6.73
N VAL A 1072 9.77 14.01 -5.81
CA VAL A 1072 9.85 12.92 -4.83
C VAL A 1072 8.70 13.02 -3.82
N ARG A 1073 8.48 14.21 -3.26
CA ARG A 1073 7.33 14.46 -2.39
C ARG A 1073 6.06 14.70 -3.21
N GLY A 1074 6.20 15.20 -4.43
CA GLY A 1074 5.15 15.24 -5.44
C GLY A 1074 4.05 16.25 -5.17
N VAL A 1075 2.94 16.11 -5.90
CA VAL A 1075 1.97 17.18 -6.17
C VAL A 1075 1.29 17.79 -4.96
N PHE A 1076 1.14 17.07 -3.85
CA PHE A 1076 0.38 17.56 -2.70
C PHE A 1076 1.27 18.14 -1.61
N ASN A 1077 2.60 18.10 -1.76
CA ASN A 1077 3.49 18.47 -0.67
C ASN A 1077 3.51 19.97 -0.39
N ASN A 1078 3.57 20.79 -1.45
CA ASN A 1078 3.83 22.22 -1.33
C ASN A 1078 2.69 23.06 -1.90
N GLY A 1079 2.21 24.03 -1.13
CA GLY A 1079 1.42 25.16 -1.61
C GLY A 1079 2.29 26.35 -2.01
N GLY A 1080 1.68 27.53 -2.01
CA GLY A 1080 2.30 28.78 -2.45
C GLY A 1080 2.76 29.70 -1.32
N GLN A 1081 3.01 29.25 -0.09
CA GLN A 1081 3.63 30.11 0.93
C GLN A 1081 5.07 30.48 0.54
N TYR A 1082 5.55 31.67 0.94
CA TYR A 1082 6.93 32.10 0.65
C TYR A 1082 7.97 31.07 1.09
N GLY A 1083 7.84 30.56 2.32
CA GLY A 1083 8.74 29.55 2.86
C GLY A 1083 8.66 28.17 2.18
N GLU A 1084 7.51 27.83 1.58
CA GLU A 1084 7.40 26.64 0.73
C GLU A 1084 8.19 26.83 -0.57
N ARG A 1085 7.96 27.95 -1.27
CA ARG A 1085 8.66 28.27 -2.54
C ARG A 1085 10.18 28.44 -2.37
N ASN A 1086 10.62 28.82 -1.16
CA ASN A 1086 12.04 29.01 -0.84
C ASN A 1086 12.65 27.83 -0.05
N GLY A 1087 11.94 26.71 0.10
CA GLY A 1087 12.49 25.49 0.71
C GLY A 1087 12.80 25.55 2.20
N TRP A 1088 12.19 26.47 2.96
CA TRP A 1088 12.42 26.63 4.41
C TRP A 1088 12.05 25.37 5.23
N HIS A 1089 11.13 24.57 4.69
CA HIS A 1089 10.69 23.29 5.24
C HIS A 1089 11.70 22.15 5.03
N LEU A 1090 12.67 22.30 4.13
CA LEU A 1090 13.57 21.22 3.72
C LEU A 1090 14.71 20.99 4.73
N PRO A 1091 15.16 19.73 4.90
CA PRO A 1091 16.39 19.44 5.62
C PRO A 1091 17.59 20.15 4.99
N GLY A 1092 18.49 20.65 5.82
CA GLY A 1092 19.71 21.34 5.37
C GLY A 1092 19.53 22.78 4.89
N PHE A 1093 18.34 23.37 4.99
CA PHE A 1093 18.17 24.83 4.91
C PHE A 1093 18.95 25.52 6.04
N ASP A 1094 19.61 26.64 5.73
CA ASP A 1094 20.39 27.41 6.69
C ASP A 1094 19.54 28.50 7.35
N ASP A 1095 19.02 28.19 8.54
CA ASP A 1095 18.19 29.08 9.34
C ASP A 1095 18.97 29.83 10.44
N LYS A 1096 20.31 29.83 10.40
CA LYS A 1096 21.12 30.50 11.44
C LYS A 1096 20.84 32.00 11.56
N GLY A 1097 20.42 32.63 10.46
CA GLY A 1097 20.01 34.04 10.42
C GLY A 1097 18.61 34.31 10.98
N TRP A 1098 17.83 33.27 11.30
CA TRP A 1098 16.49 33.43 11.88
C TRP A 1098 16.56 33.76 13.37
N THR A 1099 15.55 34.47 13.85
CA THR A 1099 15.43 34.89 15.25
C THR A 1099 15.16 33.70 16.15
N THR A 1100 15.79 33.62 17.32
CA THR A 1100 15.48 32.59 18.32
C THR A 1100 14.04 32.73 18.82
N ALA A 1101 13.35 31.61 19.02
CA ALA A 1101 11.96 31.56 19.46
C ALA A 1101 11.77 30.60 20.64
N SER A 1102 10.65 30.74 21.35
CA SER A 1102 10.11 29.72 22.26
C SER A 1102 8.83 29.12 21.67
N VAL A 1103 8.57 27.86 21.99
CA VAL A 1103 7.29 27.19 21.73
C VAL A 1103 6.82 26.58 23.06
N PRO A 1104 5.69 27.01 23.67
CA PRO A 1104 4.69 27.94 23.13
C PRO A 1104 5.21 29.32 22.76
N ALA A 1105 4.66 29.89 21.69
CA ALA A 1105 4.95 31.24 21.26
C ALA A 1105 4.22 32.25 22.15
N ASN A 1106 4.82 33.44 22.33
CA ASN A 1106 4.31 34.50 23.21
C ASN A 1106 3.73 35.70 22.44
N ALA A 1107 3.92 35.75 21.12
CA ALA A 1107 3.45 36.82 20.26
C ALA A 1107 2.96 36.25 18.93
N ALA A 1108 1.87 36.82 18.41
CA ALA A 1108 1.32 36.52 17.10
C ALA A 1108 1.66 37.66 16.14
N GLN A 1109 1.75 37.35 14.85
CA GLN A 1109 1.85 38.34 13.80
C GLN A 1109 0.79 38.02 12.73
N PRO A 1110 0.13 39.03 12.14
CA PRO A 1110 -0.76 38.79 11.03
C PRO A 1110 0.00 38.16 9.86
N GLY A 1111 -0.57 37.12 9.28
CA GLY A 1111 0.07 36.36 8.19
C GLY A 1111 0.73 35.08 8.71
N THR A 1112 1.67 34.57 7.93
CA THR A 1112 2.36 33.31 8.22
C THR A 1112 3.73 33.57 8.85
N VAL A 1113 3.99 32.93 9.97
CA VAL A 1113 5.29 32.88 10.66
C VAL A 1113 5.80 31.45 10.64
N TRP A 1114 7.05 31.25 10.26
CA TRP A 1114 7.67 29.93 10.23
C TRP A 1114 8.46 29.67 11.50
N TYR A 1115 8.21 28.56 12.16
CA TYR A 1115 9.01 28.05 13.27
C TYR A 1115 9.77 26.82 12.81
N ARG A 1116 11.07 26.76 13.11
CA ARG A 1116 11.93 25.64 12.74
C ARG A 1116 12.75 25.16 13.93
N THR A 1117 12.87 23.85 14.05
CA THR A 1117 13.77 23.21 14.99
C THR A 1117 14.30 21.89 14.43
N GLU A 1118 15.30 21.33 15.09
CA GLU A 1118 15.83 20.01 14.80
C GLU A 1118 15.87 19.21 16.09
N PHE A 1119 15.51 17.93 16.01
CA PHE A 1119 15.57 17.02 17.14
C PHE A 1119 16.16 15.68 16.71
N THR A 1120 16.78 14.98 17.64
CA THR A 1120 17.37 13.66 17.41
C THR A 1120 16.56 12.62 18.16
N LEU A 1121 16.26 11.51 17.48
CA LEU A 1121 15.68 10.32 18.10
C LEU A 1121 16.74 9.22 18.20
N ASP A 1122 16.64 8.43 19.26
CA ASP A 1122 17.36 7.16 19.41
C ASP A 1122 16.38 6.10 19.92
N LEU A 1123 15.41 5.76 19.05
CA LEU A 1123 14.37 4.79 19.41
C LEU A 1123 14.97 3.37 19.50
N PRO A 1124 14.49 2.51 20.42
CA PRO A 1124 14.99 1.15 20.55
C PRO A 1124 14.90 0.35 19.24
N LYS A 1125 15.99 -0.32 18.85
CA LYS A 1125 16.03 -1.18 17.66
C LYS A 1125 15.22 -2.46 17.88
N GLY A 1126 14.66 -3.03 16.80
CA GLY A 1126 13.85 -4.25 16.87
C GLY A 1126 12.46 -4.02 17.49
N GLN A 1127 11.96 -2.77 17.43
CA GLN A 1127 10.62 -2.39 17.86
C GLN A 1127 9.97 -1.51 16.80
N ASP A 1128 8.64 -1.58 16.71
CA ASP A 1128 7.80 -0.62 16.02
C ASP A 1128 7.33 0.41 17.05
N SER A 1129 8.04 1.54 17.11
CA SER A 1129 7.74 2.66 18.01
C SER A 1129 7.10 3.79 17.20
N ALA A 1130 5.77 3.80 17.12
CA ALA A 1130 5.02 4.82 16.41
C ALA A 1130 5.00 6.12 17.22
N VAL A 1131 5.39 7.22 16.59
CA VAL A 1131 5.48 8.55 17.21
C VAL A 1131 4.45 9.49 16.58
N GLY A 1132 3.87 10.36 17.39
CA GLY A 1132 2.98 11.43 16.95
C GLY A 1132 3.50 12.81 17.35
N LEU A 1133 3.01 13.84 16.66
CA LEU A 1133 3.16 15.25 17.04
C LEU A 1133 1.84 15.74 17.62
N SER A 1134 1.84 16.17 18.88
CA SER A 1134 0.65 16.69 19.55
C SER A 1134 0.74 18.20 19.80
N PHE A 1135 -0.38 18.90 19.62
CA PHE A 1135 -0.53 20.32 19.91
C PHE A 1135 -1.40 20.54 21.15
N GLY A 1136 -0.88 21.33 22.10
CA GLY A 1136 -1.62 21.84 23.25
C GLY A 1136 -2.09 20.74 24.18
N ASP A 1137 -3.37 20.81 24.56
CA ASP A 1137 -4.08 19.74 25.24
C ASP A 1137 -4.80 18.87 24.21
N ALA A 1138 -4.27 17.67 23.97
CA ALA A 1138 -4.81 16.73 23.00
C ALA A 1138 -6.13 16.07 23.44
N THR A 1139 -6.62 16.33 24.66
CA THR A 1139 -7.87 15.76 25.19
C THR A 1139 -9.12 16.56 24.80
N VAL A 1140 -8.95 17.79 24.30
CA VAL A 1140 -10.06 18.64 23.86
C VAL A 1140 -9.95 18.89 22.36
N PRO A 1141 -11.07 18.96 21.61
CA PRO A 1141 -11.02 19.00 20.14
C PRO A 1141 -10.52 20.35 19.57
N ARG A 1142 -10.52 21.44 20.35
CA ARG A 1142 -10.24 22.80 19.87
C ARG A 1142 -9.42 23.62 20.87
N SER A 1143 -8.59 24.52 20.37
CA SER A 1143 -7.87 25.55 21.13
C SER A 1143 -8.73 26.79 21.35
N ILE A 1144 -8.32 27.61 22.31
CA ILE A 1144 -8.88 28.95 22.54
C ILE A 1144 -8.42 29.93 21.46
N GLY A 1145 -7.14 29.86 21.05
CA GLY A 1145 -6.58 30.74 20.03
C GLY A 1145 -6.98 30.34 18.60
N SER A 1146 -7.17 31.33 17.73
CA SER A 1146 -7.49 31.18 16.31
C SER A 1146 -6.24 31.30 15.44
N TYR A 1147 -5.62 30.16 15.16
CA TYR A 1147 -4.45 30.07 14.28
C TYR A 1147 -4.37 28.70 13.61
N ARG A 1148 -3.49 28.59 12.63
CA ARG A 1148 -3.37 27.42 11.77
C ARG A 1148 -1.92 27.04 11.57
N VAL A 1149 -1.65 25.76 11.40
CA VAL A 1149 -0.30 25.24 11.24
C VAL A 1149 -0.25 24.26 10.06
N LEU A 1150 0.67 24.49 9.13
CA LEU A 1150 1.15 23.43 8.22
C LEU A 1150 2.37 22.76 8.86
N ILE A 1151 2.36 21.43 8.88
CA ILE A 1151 3.36 20.63 9.60
C ILE A 1151 4.31 20.01 8.59
N PHE A 1152 5.60 20.35 8.63
CA PHE A 1152 6.62 19.74 7.79
C PHE A 1152 7.62 18.93 8.61
N LEU A 1153 7.68 17.62 8.37
CA LEU A 1153 8.67 16.72 8.93
C LEU A 1153 9.64 16.28 7.84
N ASN A 1154 10.92 16.61 7.98
CA ASN A 1154 11.95 16.30 6.99
C ASN A 1154 11.57 16.75 5.56
N GLY A 1155 10.88 17.88 5.45
CA GLY A 1155 10.36 18.44 4.20
C GLY A 1155 9.01 17.87 3.72
N TRP A 1156 8.50 16.81 4.35
CA TRP A 1156 7.19 16.26 4.01
C TRP A 1156 6.09 16.98 4.76
N ASN A 1157 5.07 17.46 4.04
CA ASN A 1157 3.88 18.06 4.63
C ASN A 1157 3.01 16.96 5.27
N MET A 1158 3.05 16.87 6.60
CA MET A 1158 2.29 15.92 7.41
C MET A 1158 0.88 16.42 7.76
N GLY A 1159 0.42 17.48 7.09
CA GLY A 1159 -0.94 17.97 7.14
C GLY A 1159 -1.11 19.24 7.96
N GLN A 1160 -2.36 19.49 8.33
CA GLN A 1160 -2.82 20.77 8.85
C GLN A 1160 -3.42 20.63 10.25
N PHE A 1161 -3.06 21.55 11.13
CA PHE A 1161 -3.74 21.79 12.41
C PHE A 1161 -4.46 23.14 12.34
N ILE A 1162 -5.78 23.14 12.61
CA ILE A 1162 -6.59 24.37 12.67
C ILE A 1162 -7.11 24.46 14.10
N ALA A 1163 -6.49 25.33 14.90
CA ALA A 1163 -6.57 25.29 16.34
C ALA A 1163 -8.00 25.48 16.86
N ASP A 1164 -8.71 26.49 16.35
CA ASP A 1164 -10.09 26.83 16.73
C ASP A 1164 -11.16 25.99 16.04
N VAL A 1165 -10.80 25.16 15.06
CA VAL A 1165 -11.75 24.32 14.31
C VAL A 1165 -11.70 22.86 14.76
N GLY A 1166 -10.51 22.26 14.85
CA GLY A 1166 -10.36 20.86 15.24
C GLY A 1166 -10.97 19.85 14.25
N PRO A 1167 -11.11 18.57 14.64
CA PRO A 1167 -10.82 18.01 15.97
C PRO A 1167 -9.38 17.53 16.16
N GLN A 1168 -8.61 17.37 15.08
CA GLN A 1168 -7.33 16.68 15.14
C GLN A 1168 -6.26 17.50 15.87
N ARG A 1169 -5.67 16.91 16.91
CA ARG A 1169 -4.55 17.52 17.68
C ARG A 1169 -3.30 16.68 17.74
N THR A 1170 -3.40 15.40 17.36
CA THR A 1170 -2.27 14.48 17.28
C THR A 1170 -2.13 13.99 15.85
N PHE A 1171 -0.90 14.09 15.32
CA PHE A 1171 -0.57 13.76 13.93
C PHE A 1171 0.44 12.62 13.93
N VAL A 1172 0.11 11.51 13.27
CA VAL A 1172 1.05 10.38 13.13
C VAL A 1172 2.25 10.81 12.30
N LEU A 1173 3.45 10.47 12.76
CA LEU A 1173 4.70 10.70 12.04
C LEU A 1173 5.23 9.34 11.53
N PRO A 1174 4.98 8.98 10.25
CA PRO A 1174 5.32 7.65 9.76
C PRO A 1174 6.82 7.37 9.81
N THR A 1175 7.22 6.25 10.42
CA THR A 1175 8.60 5.76 10.35
C THR A 1175 9.02 5.57 8.90
N GLY A 1176 10.22 6.03 8.56
CA GLY A 1176 10.69 6.14 7.19
C GLY A 1176 10.77 7.61 6.77
N ILE A 1177 9.69 8.37 6.95
CA ILE A 1177 9.75 9.85 6.88
C ILE A 1177 10.39 10.38 8.17
N LEU A 1178 9.89 9.94 9.32
CA LEU A 1178 10.56 10.10 10.60
C LEU A 1178 11.81 9.20 10.60
N ASN A 1179 12.97 9.77 10.92
CA ASN A 1179 14.17 9.03 11.19
C ASN A 1179 14.17 8.59 12.67
N PRO A 1180 13.95 7.29 12.98
CA PRO A 1180 13.80 6.82 14.36
C PRO A 1180 15.13 6.79 15.12
N ASN A 1181 16.28 6.83 14.42
CA ASN A 1181 17.62 6.73 15.01
C ASN A 1181 18.55 7.78 14.43
N GLY A 1182 18.09 9.03 14.44
CA GLY A 1182 18.90 10.14 13.97
C GLY A 1182 18.18 11.47 14.01
N LYS A 1183 18.77 12.42 13.29
CA LYS A 1183 18.31 13.80 13.24
C LYS A 1183 17.08 13.95 12.35
N ASN A 1184 16.14 14.76 12.81
CA ASN A 1184 14.93 15.16 12.11
C ASN A 1184 14.82 16.69 12.11
N THR A 1185 14.29 17.25 11.02
CA THR A 1185 13.93 18.67 10.90
C THR A 1185 12.41 18.80 11.01
N LEU A 1186 11.95 19.68 11.89
CA LEU A 1186 10.55 20.06 12.01
C LEU A 1186 10.41 21.54 11.65
N ALA A 1187 9.54 21.84 10.69
CA ALA A 1187 9.16 23.21 10.34
C ALA A 1187 7.64 23.34 10.42
N LEU A 1188 7.17 24.41 11.06
CA LEU A 1188 5.76 24.71 11.28
C LEU A 1188 5.46 26.08 10.66
N ALA A 1189 4.58 26.13 9.66
CA ALA A 1189 4.11 27.40 9.10
C ALA A 1189 2.82 27.81 9.83
N VAL A 1190 2.93 28.80 10.70
CA VAL A 1190 1.87 29.23 11.62
C VAL A 1190 1.20 30.48 11.08
N THR A 1191 -0.08 30.41 10.75
CA THR A 1191 -0.86 31.56 10.25
C THR A 1191 -1.84 32.05 11.29
N SER A 1192 -1.85 33.35 11.55
CA SER A 1192 -2.68 34.03 12.56
C SER A 1192 -3.15 35.39 12.04
N ASP A 1193 -4.15 35.98 12.70
CA ASP A 1193 -4.56 37.38 12.49
C ASP A 1193 -3.74 38.38 13.32
N GLY A 1194 -2.81 37.89 14.15
CA GLY A 1194 -1.93 38.69 14.99
C GLY A 1194 -2.51 39.11 16.34
N LYS A 1195 -3.72 38.68 16.70
CA LYS A 1195 -4.30 39.01 18.01
C LYS A 1195 -3.55 38.33 19.16
N PRO A 1196 -3.54 38.94 20.36
CA PRO A 1196 -2.99 38.29 21.55
C PRO A 1196 -3.69 36.95 21.84
N GLY A 1197 -2.90 35.88 22.02
CA GLY A 1197 -3.40 34.53 22.28
C GLY A 1197 -3.53 33.64 21.03
N ASP A 1198 -3.54 34.21 19.82
CA ASP A 1198 -3.62 33.47 18.55
C ASP A 1198 -2.23 33.01 18.09
N THR A 1199 -1.52 32.35 19.01
CA THR A 1199 -0.12 31.95 18.91
C THR A 1199 0.05 30.44 18.98
N LEU A 1200 1.13 29.94 18.37
CA LEU A 1200 1.50 28.52 18.42
C LEU A 1200 1.58 28.01 19.88
N GLU A 1201 0.74 27.03 20.20
CA GLU A 1201 0.72 26.38 21.51
C GLU A 1201 1.87 25.39 21.71
N ALA A 1202 1.90 24.73 22.87
CA ALA A 1202 2.92 23.72 23.16
C ALA A 1202 2.89 22.59 22.12
N VAL A 1203 4.04 22.26 21.56
CA VAL A 1203 4.21 21.13 20.62
C VAL A 1203 5.01 20.04 21.32
N ARG A 1204 4.56 18.79 21.23
CA ARG A 1204 5.21 17.64 21.88
C ARG A 1204 5.26 16.43 20.96
N LEU A 1205 6.29 15.60 21.12
CA LEU A 1205 6.29 14.25 20.59
C LEU A 1205 5.62 13.31 21.59
N VAL A 1206 4.75 12.43 21.09
CA VAL A 1206 4.03 11.44 21.90
C VAL A 1206 4.25 10.03 21.35
N SER A 1207 4.32 9.04 22.23
CA SER A 1207 4.35 7.63 21.83
C SER A 1207 2.92 7.18 21.57
N LEU A 1208 2.63 6.78 20.33
CA LEU A 1208 1.30 6.31 19.92
C LEU A 1208 1.17 4.79 20.08
N ARG A 1209 2.24 4.07 19.77
CA ARG A 1209 2.34 2.62 19.91
C ARG A 1209 3.79 2.22 20.12
N ASN A 1210 4.01 1.16 20.88
CA ASN A 1210 5.32 0.56 21.04
C ASN A 1210 5.17 -0.96 21.09
N ALA A 1211 5.81 -1.67 20.17
CA ALA A 1211 5.77 -3.13 20.11
C ALA A 1211 7.13 -3.68 19.71
N ARG A 1212 7.64 -4.71 20.39
CA ARG A 1212 8.82 -5.42 19.90
C ARG A 1212 8.44 -6.15 18.63
N SER A 1213 9.21 -6.00 17.57
CA SER A 1213 8.77 -6.39 16.23
C SER A 1213 9.91 -6.93 15.37
N SER A 1214 9.53 -7.74 14.39
CA SER A 1214 10.40 -8.15 13.27
C SER A 1214 10.46 -7.12 12.14
N LEU A 1215 9.67 -6.05 12.22
CA LEU A 1215 9.65 -5.00 11.20
C LEU A 1215 11.00 -4.31 11.09
N SER A 1216 11.42 -4.09 9.86
CA SER A 1216 12.55 -3.24 9.50
C SER A 1216 12.04 -2.23 8.48
N VAL A 1217 12.25 -0.94 8.76
CA VAL A 1217 11.72 0.16 7.98
C VAL A 1217 12.88 1.05 7.59
N SER A 1218 13.11 1.18 6.29
CA SER A 1218 14.15 2.03 5.74
C SER A 1218 13.70 3.50 5.77
N SER A 1219 14.65 4.42 5.89
CA SER A 1219 14.36 5.84 5.64
C SER A 1219 13.88 6.02 4.20
N VAL A 1220 12.84 6.83 4.02
CA VAL A 1220 12.34 7.22 2.70
C VAL A 1220 13.33 8.24 2.11
N PRO A 1221 14.02 7.94 1.00
CA PRO A 1221 14.93 8.88 0.38
C PRO A 1221 14.16 10.12 -0.06
N ALA A 1222 14.63 11.30 0.33
CA ALA A 1222 14.04 12.57 -0.08
C ALA A 1222 15.12 13.64 -0.23
N PRO A 1223 15.02 14.53 -1.24
CA PRO A 1223 15.98 15.60 -1.46
C PRO A 1223 16.06 16.58 -0.30
N LYS A 1224 17.26 17.12 -0.08
CA LYS A 1224 17.57 18.21 0.84
C LYS A 1224 17.45 19.56 0.11
N TYR A 1225 17.51 20.64 0.88
CA TYR A 1225 17.38 22.02 0.38
C TYR A 1225 18.21 22.34 -0.88
N ARG A 1226 19.49 21.96 -0.88
CA ARG A 1226 20.42 22.26 -1.99
C ARG A 1226 20.12 21.50 -3.29
N GLU A 1227 19.32 20.45 -3.23
CA GLU A 1227 18.97 19.62 -4.39
C GLU A 1227 17.69 20.08 -5.08
N ILE A 1228 16.91 20.98 -4.43
CA ILE A 1228 15.61 21.46 -4.93
C ILE A 1228 15.65 22.95 -5.30
N VAL A 1229 16.32 23.78 -4.48
CA VAL A 1229 16.21 25.26 -4.60
C VAL A 1229 17.49 25.90 -5.15
N LYS A 1230 18.61 25.17 -5.28
CA LYS A 1230 19.91 25.72 -5.70
C LYS A 1230 20.43 25.16 -7.00
#